data_AF-A0A3A6HQY1-F1
#
_entry.id   AF-A0A3A6HQY1-F1
#
_cell.length_a   1.000
_cell.length_b   1.000
_cell.length_c   1.000
_cell.angle_alpha   90.00
_cell.angle_beta   90.00
_cell.angle_gamma   90.00
#
_symmetry.space_group_name_H-M   'P 1'
#
loop_
_entity.id
_entity.type
_entity.pdbx_description
1 polymer ?
#
loop_
_entity_poly.entity_id
_entity_poly.type
_entity_poly.pdbx_seq_one_letter_code
_entity_poly.pdbx_strand_id
1 'polypeptide(L)'
;MVRRLDKMRKLPYFDPEWSMAEDAGTLESRLSVIADRYVGTNPPAAFRVRAVSTEQFKQTSDGSWKIDLASVSGAGTDGYSIVGGMLMSGLEKTVTIGISCFSPTELYLNGGLLFRSTFTDEINEELWHSIDAELKPGRNTITVICRRTAAGFGCQLSLPQTAVLSPLRGRKGQAGWVWSDLLETKPVWGNGTAEGRDWDSAEADRIHWNPDAEKETIGAATPQQRVFPEEEGYCIAWCKLRTGAGGDDAYSLVIESFGYNKVYLEGKLQLVCEAGTHAIAVPPCCSMDLTVISRCGGTAYGAVVQVKGCELLPPGKINGTDESWVYAGCFGSEAEAEKEGLLNLLTMPGGKRWLLDRKNMCLRTFFEGSYSDKHWVSQGGSAFGRWDYPLGVTLFGLLRTAVSLGKEELKSYVEHHIKTCVTLYESAVLDKELNGAPAYDQNLVRLECLDDCGSMGLAMLESYKLDPDEGYLEIAGRIREFIVHKLTKLEDGTFYRPAAGPHGTATIWADDLYMSTPFLRCLYDITGDTEALELAAGQFLKFSSYLFLPESGVFSHVYDLDRKCATGIPWGRGNGWVLFSLAYFLDGLTEELENYNELMKLFLTLSGSYRRLQGGNGLWHQVLTDPSSYEEASCTAMFTYAFSKGVKNGWYGEEAFLYREAAEKGFKGLTEYCIDKDGSVYGVCKGSGFSFTKEYYREELFWVVNDNHGIGIVLLAGNELLDLENSR
;
A
#
# COMPACT_ATOMS: atom_id res chain seq x y z
N MET A 1 5.82 -17.77 27.35
CA MET A 1 6.23 -18.21 25.99
C MET A 1 5.67 -19.60 25.66
N VAL A 2 6.00 -20.66 26.41
CA VAL A 2 5.50 -22.05 26.20
C VAL A 2 3.97 -22.18 26.08
N ARG A 3 3.19 -21.60 27.00
CA ARG A 3 1.70 -21.60 26.92
C ARG A 3 1.11 -20.90 25.68
N ARG A 4 1.85 -19.99 25.05
CA ARG A 4 1.42 -19.27 23.83
C ARG A 4 1.74 -20.11 22.58
N LEU A 5 2.84 -20.88 22.63
CA LEU A 5 3.25 -21.83 21.59
C LEU A 5 2.27 -23.00 21.46
N ASP A 6 1.82 -23.57 22.59
CA ASP A 6 0.83 -24.67 22.58
C ASP A 6 -0.53 -24.24 22.02
N LYS A 7 -0.94 -22.98 22.24
CA LYS A 7 -2.20 -22.45 21.69
C LYS A 7 -2.14 -22.26 20.18
N MET A 8 -0.99 -21.89 19.61
CA MET A 8 -0.85 -21.66 18.17
C MET A 8 -0.73 -22.94 17.34
N ARG A 9 -0.50 -24.10 17.98
CA ARG A 9 -0.43 -25.41 17.29
C ARG A 9 -1.70 -26.25 17.47
N LYS A 10 -2.66 -25.77 18.25
CA LYS A 10 -3.87 -26.53 18.58
C LYS A 10 -4.96 -26.26 17.54
N LEU A 11 -5.53 -27.34 17.01
CA LEU A 11 -6.75 -27.30 16.20
C LEU A 11 -7.95 -27.74 17.04
N PRO A 12 -9.15 -27.20 16.78
CA PRO A 12 -9.42 -26.02 15.95
C PRO A 12 -8.73 -24.76 16.49
N TYR A 13 -8.51 -23.78 15.61
CA TYR A 13 -7.86 -22.50 15.98
C TYR A 13 -8.78 -21.58 16.81
N PHE A 14 -10.06 -21.92 16.89
CA PHE A 14 -11.13 -21.26 17.65
C PHE A 14 -11.96 -22.35 18.37
N ASP A 15 -12.96 -21.94 19.15
CA ASP A 15 -13.85 -22.89 19.83
C ASP A 15 -14.70 -23.65 18.79
N PRO A 16 -14.80 -24.99 18.83
CA PRO A 16 -15.58 -25.76 17.85
C PRO A 16 -17.02 -25.25 17.63
N GLU A 17 -17.68 -24.68 18.64
CA GLU A 17 -19.02 -24.10 18.49
C GLU A 17 -19.08 -22.88 17.55
N TRP A 18 -17.92 -22.31 17.21
CA TRP A 18 -17.79 -21.17 16.30
C TRP A 18 -17.38 -21.62 14.91
N SER A 19 -17.31 -22.91 14.62
CA SER A 19 -16.94 -23.44 13.32
C SER A 19 -17.97 -23.09 12.24
N MET A 20 -17.50 -22.60 11.09
CA MET A 20 -18.34 -22.38 9.92
C MET A 20 -18.92 -23.70 9.35
N ALA A 21 -18.34 -24.86 9.70
CA ALA A 21 -18.88 -26.17 9.31
C ALA A 21 -20.19 -26.51 10.04
N GLU A 22 -20.41 -26.00 11.26
CA GLU A 22 -21.64 -26.20 12.04
C GLU A 22 -22.79 -25.32 11.54
N ASP A 23 -22.49 -24.25 10.79
CA ASP A 23 -23.49 -23.46 10.10
C ASP A 23 -24.09 -24.28 8.94
N ALA A 24 -25.43 -24.43 8.95
CA ALA A 24 -26.20 -25.14 7.91
C ALA A 24 -26.24 -24.42 6.53
N GLY A 25 -25.27 -23.54 6.28
CA GLY A 25 -25.16 -22.75 5.05
C GLY A 25 -24.61 -23.54 3.86
N THR A 26 -24.99 -23.12 2.66
CA THR A 26 -24.40 -23.59 1.40
C THR A 26 -22.96 -23.08 1.23
N LEU A 27 -22.19 -23.69 0.32
CA LEU A 27 -20.85 -23.21 -0.04
C LEU A 27 -20.88 -21.72 -0.46
N GLU A 28 -21.88 -21.33 -1.24
CA GLU A 28 -22.11 -19.94 -1.64
C GLU A 28 -22.26 -19.00 -0.44
N SER A 29 -23.07 -19.39 0.56
CA SER A 29 -23.28 -18.57 1.76
C SER A 29 -21.99 -18.41 2.58
N ARG A 30 -21.18 -19.47 2.67
CA ARG A 30 -19.89 -19.47 3.37
C ARG A 30 -18.91 -18.52 2.68
N LEU A 31 -18.82 -18.59 1.35
CA LEU A 31 -18.00 -17.68 0.55
C LEU A 31 -18.44 -16.22 0.71
N SER A 32 -19.75 -15.97 0.71
CA SER A 32 -20.30 -14.63 0.94
C SER A 32 -19.89 -14.07 2.31
N VAL A 33 -19.98 -14.85 3.38
CA VAL A 33 -19.63 -14.41 4.74
C VAL A 33 -18.16 -14.01 4.84
N ILE A 34 -17.25 -14.81 4.26
CA ILE A 34 -15.81 -14.51 4.25
C ILE A 34 -15.53 -13.20 3.47
N ALA A 35 -16.14 -13.05 2.29
CA ALA A 35 -15.96 -11.88 1.45
C ALA A 35 -16.53 -10.59 2.09
N ASP A 36 -17.74 -10.66 2.62
CA ASP A 36 -18.44 -9.53 3.24
C ASP A 36 -17.71 -9.06 4.50
N ARG A 37 -17.15 -10.00 5.29
CA ARG A 37 -16.29 -9.66 6.42
C ARG A 37 -15.11 -8.81 5.97
N TYR A 38 -14.39 -9.25 4.94
CA TYR A 38 -13.20 -8.53 4.47
C TYR A 38 -13.54 -7.11 4.01
N VAL A 39 -14.61 -6.95 3.23
CA VAL A 39 -15.09 -5.62 2.78
C VAL A 39 -15.50 -4.76 3.98
N GLY A 40 -16.22 -5.34 4.95
CA GLY A 40 -16.64 -4.65 6.16
C GLY A 40 -15.49 -4.15 7.04
N THR A 41 -14.37 -4.87 7.08
CA THR A 41 -13.16 -4.46 7.83
C THR A 41 -12.23 -3.53 7.04
N ASN A 42 -12.42 -3.39 5.72
CA ASN A 42 -11.58 -2.59 4.84
C ASN A 42 -12.38 -1.53 4.04
N PRO A 43 -13.07 -0.57 4.69
CA PRO A 43 -13.84 0.44 3.97
C PRO A 43 -12.94 1.42 3.15
N PRO A 44 -13.46 2.04 2.07
CA PRO A 44 -12.73 2.97 1.21
C PRO A 44 -12.51 4.35 1.85
N ALA A 45 -11.77 4.41 2.96
CA ALA A 45 -11.58 5.61 3.77
C ALA A 45 -10.12 5.92 4.14
N ALA A 46 -9.16 5.26 3.47
CA ALA A 46 -7.74 5.24 3.83
C ALA A 46 -6.95 6.50 3.42
N PHE A 47 -7.30 7.15 2.30
CA PHE A 47 -6.58 8.33 1.84
C PHE A 47 -6.93 9.59 2.62
N ARG A 48 -5.91 10.43 2.85
CA ARG A 48 -6.03 11.73 3.53
C ARG A 48 -5.22 12.78 2.80
N VAL A 49 -5.83 13.92 2.57
CA VAL A 49 -5.15 15.10 2.01
C VAL A 49 -4.78 16.03 3.15
N ARG A 50 -3.50 16.39 3.25
CA ARG A 50 -3.00 17.22 4.34
C ARG A 50 -2.26 18.43 3.80
N ALA A 51 -2.38 19.54 4.51
CA ALA A 51 -1.50 20.69 4.35
C ALA A 51 -0.09 20.31 4.82
N VAL A 52 0.91 20.58 3.98
CA VAL A 52 2.32 20.28 4.18
C VAL A 52 3.13 21.47 3.68
N SER A 53 4.21 21.79 4.38
CA SER A 53 5.15 22.81 3.89
C SER A 53 5.97 22.26 2.72
N THR A 54 6.27 23.09 1.72
CA THR A 54 7.18 22.75 0.62
C THR A 54 8.64 22.66 1.08
N GLU A 55 8.98 23.19 2.25
CA GLU A 55 10.32 23.23 2.82
C GLU A 55 10.60 22.05 3.77
N GLN A 56 10.02 20.88 3.50
CA GLN A 56 10.18 19.68 4.34
C GLN A 56 11.45 18.89 4.03
N PHE A 57 11.92 18.11 5.00
CA PHE A 57 12.95 17.08 4.75
C PHE A 57 12.47 16.13 3.65
N LYS A 58 13.39 15.68 2.80
CA LYS A 58 13.08 14.71 1.74
C LYS A 58 13.31 13.29 2.22
N GLN A 59 12.51 12.37 1.67
CA GLN A 59 12.74 10.94 1.84
C GLN A 59 13.82 10.46 0.86
N THR A 60 14.55 9.42 1.25
CA THR A 60 15.46 8.68 0.35
C THR A 60 14.67 7.67 -0.47
N SER A 61 15.32 7.06 -1.46
CA SER A 61 14.67 6.10 -2.38
C SER A 61 14.08 4.87 -1.69
N ASP A 62 14.61 4.50 -0.52
CA ASP A 62 14.11 3.43 0.34
C ASP A 62 12.92 3.85 1.23
N GLY A 63 12.49 5.12 1.15
CA GLY A 63 11.39 5.68 1.92
C GLY A 63 11.76 6.23 3.30
N SER A 64 13.02 6.10 3.74
CA SER A 64 13.46 6.67 5.02
C SER A 64 13.64 8.19 4.95
N TRP A 65 13.51 8.87 6.09
CA TRP A 65 13.61 10.33 6.19
C TRP A 65 15.05 10.74 6.45
N LYS A 66 15.65 11.51 5.53
CA LYS A 66 16.95 12.16 5.78
C LYS A 66 16.73 13.51 6.45
N ILE A 67 16.89 13.55 7.77
CA ILE A 67 16.78 14.76 8.58
C ILE A 67 18.14 15.46 8.53
N ASP A 68 18.40 16.17 7.44
CA ASP A 68 19.62 16.96 7.25
C ASP A 68 19.40 18.39 7.77
N LEU A 69 19.71 18.60 9.04
CA LEU A 69 19.57 19.90 9.68
C LEU A 69 20.60 20.91 9.19
N ALA A 70 21.74 20.48 8.65
CA ALA A 70 22.74 21.39 8.11
C ALA A 70 22.21 22.16 6.89
N SER A 71 21.35 21.53 6.09
CA SER A 71 20.72 22.13 4.92
C SER A 71 19.65 23.18 5.22
N VAL A 72 19.04 23.14 6.42
CA VAL A 72 17.88 23.97 6.80
C VAL A 72 18.12 24.89 7.99
N SER A 73 19.26 24.76 8.69
CA SER A 73 19.59 25.59 9.87
C SER A 73 20.50 26.76 9.50
N GLY A 74 20.31 27.92 10.14
CA GLY A 74 21.12 29.13 9.93
C GLY A 74 22.61 29.01 10.30
N ALA A 75 23.32 30.16 10.23
CA ALA A 75 24.75 30.25 10.50
C ALA A 75 25.10 29.97 11.97
N GLY A 76 25.89 28.92 12.23
CA GLY A 76 26.41 28.52 13.54
C GLY A 76 27.19 27.22 13.43
N THR A 77 28.18 26.97 14.29
CA THR A 77 29.08 25.78 14.16
C THR A 77 28.96 24.78 15.31
N ASP A 78 28.24 25.10 16.39
CA ASP A 78 27.97 24.23 17.54
C ASP A 78 26.61 24.60 18.15
N GLY A 79 25.92 23.62 18.71
CA GLY A 79 24.57 23.77 19.27
C GLY A 79 23.69 22.55 19.02
N TYR A 80 22.41 22.65 19.39
CA TYR A 80 21.43 21.58 19.32
C TYR A 80 20.20 22.00 18.52
N SER A 81 19.52 21.07 17.87
CA SER A 81 18.17 21.30 17.35
C SER A 81 17.26 20.15 17.78
N ILE A 82 16.01 20.50 18.05
CA ILE A 82 14.93 19.55 18.36
C ILE A 82 14.14 19.34 17.08
N VAL A 83 13.98 18.09 16.67
CA VAL A 83 13.11 17.70 15.56
C VAL A 83 11.92 16.92 16.10
N GLY A 84 10.73 17.27 15.61
CA GLY A 84 9.46 16.75 16.08
C GLY A 84 8.61 16.14 15.00
N GLY A 85 8.08 14.96 15.30
CA GLY A 85 7.10 14.26 14.49
C GLY A 85 6.07 13.55 15.36
N MET A 86 4.98 13.11 14.75
CA MET A 86 3.93 12.37 15.43
C MET A 86 3.37 11.28 14.52
N LEU A 87 3.31 10.06 15.04
CA LEU A 87 2.63 8.93 14.42
C LEU A 87 1.27 8.70 15.07
N MET A 88 0.27 8.35 14.26
CA MET A 88 -1.02 7.91 14.76
C MET A 88 -1.08 6.39 14.80
N SER A 89 -1.71 5.82 15.83
CA SER A 89 -2.00 4.38 15.88
C SER A 89 -3.44 4.14 16.34
N GLY A 90 -4.16 3.25 15.68
CA GLY A 90 -5.50 2.84 16.11
C GLY A 90 -5.49 1.81 17.26
N LEU A 91 -4.35 1.15 17.47
CA LEU A 91 -4.18 0.06 18.43
C LEU A 91 -2.76 0.07 19.03
N GLU A 92 -2.58 -0.68 20.11
CA GLU A 92 -1.28 -0.90 20.73
C GLU A 92 -0.48 -1.94 19.94
N LYS A 93 0.74 -1.61 19.52
CA LYS A 93 1.56 -2.51 18.70
C LYS A 93 3.05 -2.22 18.80
N THR A 94 3.85 -3.24 18.52
CA THR A 94 5.30 -3.10 18.30
C THR A 94 5.59 -2.80 16.84
N VAL A 95 6.42 -1.79 16.60
CA VAL A 95 6.95 -1.43 15.29
C VAL A 95 8.47 -1.40 15.35
N THR A 96 9.14 -1.48 14.20
CA THR A 96 10.59 -1.29 14.13
C THR A 96 10.88 0.10 13.59
N ILE A 97 11.71 0.86 14.29
CA ILE A 97 12.25 2.15 13.85
C ILE A 97 13.71 1.93 13.49
N GLY A 98 14.07 2.24 12.25
CA GLY A 98 15.45 2.25 11.80
C GLY A 98 16.09 3.62 12.05
N ILE A 99 17.34 3.66 12.51
CA ILE A 99 18.10 4.91 12.62
C ILE A 99 19.55 4.71 12.19
N SER A 100 20.06 5.64 11.38
CA SER A 100 21.50 5.88 11.23
C SER A 100 21.79 7.35 11.55
N CYS A 101 22.99 7.64 12.03
CA CYS A 101 23.36 8.98 12.50
C CYS A 101 24.54 9.50 11.70
N PHE A 102 24.61 10.82 11.58
CA PHE A 102 25.80 11.53 11.09
C PHE A 102 26.11 12.73 11.99
N SER A 103 25.58 12.67 13.22
CA SER A 103 25.84 13.59 14.31
C SER A 103 25.39 12.96 15.65
N PRO A 104 25.87 13.43 16.81
CA PRO A 104 25.36 13.00 18.09
C PRO A 104 23.84 13.21 18.18
N THR A 105 23.11 12.10 18.36
CA THR A 105 21.65 12.07 18.22
C THR A 105 21.00 11.28 19.37
N GLU A 106 19.89 11.80 19.88
CA GLU A 106 19.00 11.10 20.79
C GLU A 106 17.60 10.99 20.19
N LEU A 107 17.02 9.80 20.24
CA LEU A 107 15.67 9.51 19.75
C LEU A 107 14.77 9.18 20.94
N TYR A 108 13.64 9.87 21.03
CA TYR A 108 12.62 9.70 22.04
C TYR A 108 11.28 9.31 21.42
N LEU A 109 10.54 8.43 22.08
CA LEU A 109 9.14 8.11 21.78
C LEU A 109 8.29 8.36 23.02
N ASN A 110 7.26 9.18 22.89
CA ASN A 110 6.35 9.54 24.00
C ASN A 110 7.08 10.03 25.25
N GLY A 111 8.20 10.75 25.06
CA GLY A 111 9.06 11.26 26.13
C GLY A 111 10.03 10.24 26.73
N GLY A 112 9.95 8.96 26.36
CA GLY A 112 10.92 7.93 26.75
C GLY A 112 12.11 7.88 25.78
N LEU A 113 13.34 7.86 26.30
CA LEU A 113 14.55 7.69 25.48
C LEU A 113 14.57 6.27 24.89
N LEU A 114 14.56 6.17 23.57
CA LEU A 114 14.67 4.90 22.84
C LEU A 114 16.09 4.60 22.40
N PHE A 115 16.83 5.63 21.95
CA PHE A 115 18.17 5.45 21.40
C PHE A 115 19.03 6.68 21.64
N ARG A 116 20.33 6.43 21.85
CA ARG A 116 21.37 7.45 21.95
C ARG A 116 22.56 6.97 21.13
N SER A 117 22.99 7.81 20.19
CA SER A 117 24.14 7.51 19.36
C SER A 117 25.44 7.48 20.17
N THR A 118 26.40 6.71 19.67
CA THR A 118 27.77 6.60 20.15
C THR A 118 28.71 7.32 19.18
N PHE A 119 30.00 7.39 19.51
CA PHE A 119 31.00 7.95 18.59
C PHE A 119 31.14 7.13 17.30
N THR A 120 30.83 5.82 17.32
CA THR A 120 30.89 4.98 16.11
C THR A 120 29.77 5.37 15.14
N ASP A 121 28.59 5.67 15.67
CA ASP A 121 27.44 6.11 14.89
C ASP A 121 27.67 7.48 14.27
N GLU A 122 28.45 8.37 14.90
CA GLU A 122 28.81 9.66 14.31
C GLU A 122 29.79 9.52 13.13
N ILE A 123 30.68 8.52 13.18
CA ILE A 123 31.75 8.34 12.17
C ILE A 123 31.27 7.50 10.99
N ASN A 124 30.32 6.59 11.20
CA ASN A 124 29.83 5.66 10.19
C ASN A 124 28.33 5.88 9.92
N GLU A 125 28.02 6.71 8.92
CA GLU A 125 26.64 7.01 8.51
C GLU A 125 25.88 5.79 7.95
N GLU A 126 26.61 4.74 7.53
CA GLU A 126 26.05 3.49 7.02
C GLU A 126 25.66 2.52 8.16
N LEU A 127 26.00 2.84 9.41
CA LEU A 127 25.66 2.01 10.56
C LEU A 127 24.19 2.18 10.95
N TRP A 128 23.36 1.23 10.52
CA TRP A 128 21.94 1.18 10.85
C TRP A 128 21.66 0.41 12.14
N HIS A 129 20.77 0.97 12.96
CA HIS A 129 20.18 0.32 14.12
C HIS A 129 18.70 0.06 13.87
N SER A 130 18.22 -1.12 14.26
CA SER A 130 16.80 -1.47 14.25
C SER A 130 16.28 -1.55 15.68
N ILE A 131 15.36 -0.67 16.03
CA ILE A 131 14.84 -0.51 17.39
C ILE A 131 13.37 -0.92 17.40
N ASP A 132 13.03 -1.97 18.16
CA ASP A 132 11.64 -2.30 18.44
C ASP A 132 11.04 -1.26 19.40
N ALA A 133 9.93 -0.64 19.00
CA ALA A 133 9.27 0.43 19.71
C ALA A 133 7.76 0.15 19.83
N GLU A 134 7.15 0.53 20.94
CA GLU A 134 5.73 0.28 21.20
C GLU A 134 4.91 1.56 20.95
N LEU A 135 4.02 1.51 19.95
CA LEU A 135 3.05 2.57 19.70
C LEU A 135 1.79 2.31 20.52
N LYS A 136 1.32 3.34 21.20
CA LYS A 136 0.06 3.34 21.96
C LYS A 136 -1.11 3.78 21.07
N PRO A 137 -2.35 3.40 21.38
CA PRO A 137 -3.52 3.98 20.71
C PRO A 137 -3.52 5.51 20.80
N GLY A 138 -3.80 6.18 19.68
CA GLY A 138 -3.80 7.64 19.57
C GLY A 138 -2.46 8.22 19.09
N ARG A 139 -2.04 9.32 19.73
CA ARG A 139 -0.88 10.13 19.34
C ARG A 139 0.40 9.52 19.92
N ASN A 140 1.40 9.29 19.06
CA ASN A 140 2.73 8.88 19.46
C ASN A 140 3.76 9.90 18.99
N THR A 141 4.36 10.65 19.90
CA THR A 141 5.29 11.73 19.53
C THR A 141 6.72 11.19 19.41
N ILE A 142 7.35 11.46 18.28
CA ILE A 142 8.76 11.21 18.03
C ILE A 142 9.50 12.52 18.21
N THR A 143 10.53 12.50 19.05
CA THR A 143 11.44 13.64 19.21
C THR A 143 12.86 13.20 18.97
N VAL A 144 13.56 13.93 18.12
CA VAL A 144 14.99 13.75 17.86
C VAL A 144 15.73 14.98 18.36
N ILE A 145 16.81 14.79 19.11
CA ILE A 145 17.71 15.88 19.50
C ILE A 145 19.06 15.59 18.84
N CYS A 146 19.45 16.46 17.92
CA CYS A 146 20.75 16.38 17.25
C CYS A 146 21.66 17.49 17.75
N ARG A 147 22.96 17.21 17.86
CA ARG A 147 24.01 18.22 18.09
C ARG A 147 24.73 18.49 16.77
N ARG A 148 24.95 19.76 16.43
CA ARG A 148 25.80 20.13 15.29
C ARG A 148 27.26 19.87 15.63
N THR A 149 27.96 19.11 14.79
CA THR A 149 29.41 18.91 14.89
C THR A 149 30.08 19.23 13.56
N ALA A 150 31.41 19.11 13.52
CA ALA A 150 32.16 19.23 12.27
C ALA A 150 31.91 18.06 11.30
N ALA A 151 31.46 16.91 11.81
CA ALA A 151 31.15 15.73 11.00
C ALA A 151 29.79 15.87 10.29
N GLY A 152 28.79 16.42 10.98
CA GLY A 152 27.47 16.61 10.40
C GLY A 152 26.45 17.16 11.39
N PHE A 153 25.19 17.20 10.96
CA PHE A 153 24.08 17.67 11.78
C PHE A 153 22.75 17.03 11.35
N GLY A 154 22.33 15.99 12.07
CA GLY A 154 21.13 15.23 11.75
C GLY A 154 21.28 13.72 11.86
N CYS A 155 20.28 13.03 11.30
CA CYS A 155 20.18 11.58 11.24
C CYS A 155 19.29 11.14 10.07
N GLN A 156 19.23 9.84 9.83
CA GLN A 156 18.28 9.21 8.90
C GLN A 156 17.36 8.26 9.67
N LEU A 157 16.05 8.33 9.42
CA LEU A 157 15.02 7.55 10.13
C LEU A 157 14.15 6.73 9.19
N SER A 158 14.10 5.42 9.41
CA SER A 158 13.08 4.55 8.80
C SER A 158 11.92 4.37 9.75
N LEU A 159 10.70 4.67 9.29
CA LEU A 159 9.47 4.64 10.08
C LEU A 159 8.45 3.67 9.48
N PRO A 160 7.56 3.08 10.30
CA PRO A 160 6.56 2.11 9.84
C PRO A 160 5.40 2.74 9.06
N GLN A 161 5.34 4.07 8.98
CA GLN A 161 4.28 4.83 8.31
C GLN A 161 4.92 5.93 7.47
N THR A 162 4.30 6.23 6.33
CA THR A 162 4.75 7.31 5.43
C THR A 162 4.41 8.69 5.97
N ALA A 163 3.25 8.82 6.61
CA ALA A 163 2.80 10.09 7.18
C ALA A 163 3.44 10.35 8.56
N VAL A 164 4.19 11.46 8.66
CA VAL A 164 4.59 12.07 9.93
C VAL A 164 3.77 13.34 10.12
N LEU A 165 3.11 13.47 11.26
CA LEU A 165 2.26 14.63 11.57
C LEU A 165 2.99 15.64 12.47
N SER A 166 2.60 16.91 12.37
CA SER A 166 3.13 17.92 13.27
C SER A 166 2.67 17.66 14.72
N PRO A 167 3.58 17.66 15.71
CA PRO A 167 3.21 17.54 17.11
C PRO A 167 2.66 18.85 17.70
N LEU A 168 2.86 20.00 17.04
CA LEU A 168 2.52 21.33 17.54
C LEU A 168 1.01 21.58 17.55
N ARG A 169 0.49 22.17 18.64
CA ARG A 169 -0.94 22.48 18.80
C ARG A 169 -1.47 23.42 17.70
N GLY A 170 -0.69 24.44 17.34
CA GLY A 170 -1.04 25.42 16.29
C GLY A 170 -1.02 24.84 14.86
N ARG A 171 -0.46 23.64 14.66
CA ARG A 171 -0.34 22.98 13.35
C ARG A 171 -1.10 21.65 13.31
N LYS A 172 -2.14 21.51 14.14
CA LYS A 172 -2.91 20.28 14.27
C LYS A 172 -3.45 19.81 12.92
N GLY A 173 -3.05 18.59 12.54
CA GLY A 173 -3.50 17.94 11.30
C GLY A 173 -2.60 18.19 10.09
N GLN A 174 -1.64 19.10 10.17
CA GLN A 174 -0.59 19.25 9.16
C GLN A 174 0.34 18.03 9.18
N ALA A 175 0.86 17.66 8.02
CA ALA A 175 1.92 16.66 7.89
C ALA A 175 3.28 17.34 7.67
N GLY A 176 4.34 16.60 8.00
CA GLY A 176 5.72 17.06 7.99
C GLY A 176 6.34 17.11 9.39
N TRP A 177 7.67 17.15 9.39
CA TRP A 177 8.49 17.38 10.56
C TRP A 177 8.50 18.86 10.91
N VAL A 178 8.73 19.15 12.19
CA VAL A 178 9.06 20.49 12.68
C VAL A 178 10.44 20.45 13.31
N TRP A 179 11.22 21.54 13.20
CA TRP A 179 12.51 21.63 13.88
C TRP A 179 12.74 22.99 14.49
N SER A 180 13.48 23.04 15.59
CA SER A 180 13.86 24.30 16.23
C SER A 180 15.02 24.96 15.50
N ASP A 181 15.17 26.27 15.69
CA ASP A 181 16.45 26.95 15.49
C ASP A 181 17.56 26.31 16.33
N LEU A 182 18.81 26.70 16.03
CA LEU A 182 19.99 26.24 16.76
C LEU A 182 19.98 26.76 18.20
N LEU A 183 19.88 25.84 19.16
CA LEU A 183 19.90 26.10 20.59
C LEU A 183 21.32 25.98 21.13
N GLU A 184 21.75 26.93 21.96
CA GLU A 184 23.10 26.93 22.55
C GLU A 184 23.31 25.80 23.58
N THR A 185 22.25 25.42 24.29
CA THR A 185 22.29 24.42 25.36
C THR A 185 21.45 23.20 25.01
N LYS A 186 21.88 22.03 25.48
CA LYS A 186 21.17 20.78 25.24
C LYS A 186 19.78 20.86 25.89
N PRO A 187 18.69 20.69 25.13
CA PRO A 187 17.36 20.68 25.71
C PRO A 187 17.13 19.41 26.55
N VAL A 188 16.42 19.55 27.67
CA VAL A 188 15.95 18.42 28.48
C VAL A 188 14.56 18.03 27.98
N TRP A 189 14.38 16.78 27.55
CA TRP A 189 13.15 16.29 26.93
C TRP A 189 12.63 15.03 27.63
N GLY A 190 11.32 14.98 27.90
CA GLY A 190 10.64 13.83 28.52
C GLY A 190 10.35 13.96 30.02
N ASN A 191 9.50 13.05 30.54
CA ASN A 191 8.82 13.14 31.83
C ASN A 191 9.66 12.77 33.08
N GLY A 192 10.99 12.86 33.00
CA GLY A 192 11.89 12.37 34.05
C GLY A 192 12.21 13.35 35.19
N THR A 193 11.87 14.64 35.05
CA THR A 193 12.17 15.70 36.03
C THR A 193 11.10 16.79 36.03
N ALA A 194 11.03 17.60 37.10
CA ALA A 194 10.16 18.77 37.19
C ALA A 194 10.47 19.89 36.15
N GLU A 195 11.54 19.70 35.37
CA GLU A 195 12.05 20.62 34.33
C GLU A 195 11.99 19.99 32.90
N GLY A 196 11.36 18.81 32.75
CA GLY A 196 11.29 18.11 31.46
C GLY A 196 10.33 18.80 30.47
N ARG A 197 10.81 19.09 29.26
CA ARG A 197 9.96 19.60 28.16
C ARG A 197 9.20 18.47 27.49
N ASP A 198 7.97 18.76 27.10
CA ASP A 198 7.18 17.98 26.16
C ASP A 198 6.52 18.90 25.11
N TRP A 199 5.88 18.31 24.11
CA TRP A 199 5.18 19.02 23.03
C TRP A 199 3.97 19.83 23.49
N ASP A 200 3.55 19.67 24.74
CA ASP A 200 2.38 20.29 25.35
C ASP A 200 2.76 21.36 26.40
N SER A 201 4.06 21.58 26.62
CA SER A 201 4.64 22.50 27.58
C SER A 201 4.66 23.95 27.10
N ALA A 202 4.48 24.89 28.03
CA ALA A 202 4.57 26.33 27.74
C ALA A 202 5.97 26.79 27.28
N GLU A 203 6.99 25.94 27.46
CA GLU A 203 8.35 26.21 26.98
C GLU A 203 8.52 25.83 25.50
N ALA A 204 7.85 24.77 25.03
CA ALA A 204 7.80 24.44 23.61
C ALA A 204 7.13 25.57 22.80
N ASP A 205 6.16 26.27 23.38
CA ASP A 205 5.51 27.44 22.78
C ASP A 205 6.44 28.66 22.64
N ARG A 206 7.59 28.70 23.33
CA ARG A 206 8.59 29.79 23.24
C ARG A 206 9.68 29.52 22.22
N ILE A 207 9.76 28.29 21.70
CA ILE A 207 10.73 27.92 20.68
C ILE A 207 10.17 28.35 19.32
N HIS A 208 11.03 28.96 18.50
CA HIS A 208 10.70 29.18 17.09
C HIS A 208 10.80 27.84 16.34
N TRP A 209 9.77 27.53 15.56
CA TRP A 209 9.61 26.23 14.88
C TRP A 209 9.56 26.40 13.37
N ASN A 210 10.52 25.78 12.70
CA ASN A 210 10.60 25.67 11.27
C ASN A 210 9.85 24.41 10.76
N PRO A 211 9.40 24.40 9.49
CA PRO A 211 9.37 25.56 8.59
C PRO A 211 8.35 26.60 9.08
N ASP A 212 8.58 27.88 8.80
CA ASP A 212 7.62 28.92 9.21
C ASP A 212 6.30 28.76 8.47
N ALA A 213 5.20 28.72 9.22
CA ALA A 213 3.85 28.53 8.68
C ALA A 213 3.02 29.83 8.68
N GLU A 214 3.69 30.99 8.77
CA GLU A 214 3.02 32.29 8.93
C GLU A 214 2.29 32.75 7.66
N LYS A 215 1.14 33.39 7.87
CA LYS A 215 0.49 34.21 6.84
C LYS A 215 1.34 35.47 6.67
N GLU A 216 2.18 35.53 5.64
CA GLU A 216 2.70 36.81 5.20
C GLU A 216 1.52 37.75 4.90
N THR A 217 1.64 38.99 5.38
CA THR A 217 0.60 40.02 5.30
C THR A 217 0.07 40.16 3.87
N ILE A 218 -1.26 40.12 3.76
CA ILE A 218 -2.03 40.40 2.54
C ILE A 218 -1.68 41.83 2.09
N GLY A 219 -0.73 41.94 1.15
CA GLY A 219 -0.61 43.10 0.28
C GLY A 219 -1.83 43.18 -0.66
N ALA A 220 -1.87 44.20 -1.52
CA ALA A 220 -2.96 44.43 -2.49
C ALA A 220 -3.00 43.42 -3.66
N ALA A 221 -2.60 42.16 -3.43
CA ALA A 221 -2.57 41.08 -4.43
C ALA A 221 -3.75 40.12 -4.23
N THR A 222 -4.21 39.49 -5.32
CA THR A 222 -5.21 38.41 -5.24
C THR A 222 -4.58 37.13 -4.68
N PRO A 223 -5.39 36.14 -4.21
CA PRO A 223 -4.86 34.84 -3.82
C PRO A 223 -4.03 34.17 -4.92
N GLN A 224 -4.49 34.20 -6.17
CA GLN A 224 -3.77 33.62 -7.31
C GLN A 224 -2.40 34.27 -7.50
N GLN A 225 -2.32 35.59 -7.40
CA GLN A 225 -1.06 36.32 -7.50
C GLN A 225 -0.11 36.05 -6.32
N ARG A 226 -0.64 35.80 -5.11
CA ARG A 226 0.18 35.38 -3.96
C ARG A 226 0.73 33.97 -4.14
N VAL A 227 -0.05 33.05 -4.70
CA VAL A 227 0.36 31.66 -4.92
C VAL A 227 1.32 31.53 -6.11
N PHE A 228 1.13 32.32 -7.17
CA PHE A 228 1.93 32.26 -8.40
C PHE A 228 2.55 33.65 -8.75
N PRO A 229 3.47 34.19 -7.94
CA PRO A 229 4.00 35.54 -8.14
C PRO A 229 4.72 35.68 -9.50
N GLU A 230 4.19 36.55 -10.38
CA GLU A 230 4.79 36.92 -11.68
C GLU A 230 5.00 35.75 -12.68
N GLU A 231 4.27 34.64 -12.53
CA GLU A 231 4.31 33.50 -13.47
C GLU A 231 3.48 33.76 -14.74
N GLU A 232 3.88 33.15 -15.87
CA GLU A 232 3.11 33.16 -17.13
C GLU A 232 2.25 31.89 -17.28
N GLY A 233 1.09 32.02 -17.92
CA GLY A 233 0.21 30.88 -18.25
C GLY A 233 -1.17 31.01 -17.63
N TYR A 234 -1.72 29.91 -17.10
CA TYR A 234 -3.04 29.87 -16.47
C TYR A 234 -2.99 29.14 -15.13
N CYS A 235 -3.79 29.56 -14.16
CA CYS A 235 -3.96 28.83 -12.91
C CYS A 235 -5.43 28.55 -12.63
N ILE A 236 -5.66 27.51 -11.83
CA ILE A 236 -6.98 27.06 -11.39
C ILE A 236 -7.11 27.38 -9.90
N ALA A 237 -8.21 28.01 -9.51
CA ALA A 237 -8.66 28.09 -8.12
C ALA A 237 -9.95 27.28 -7.98
N TRP A 238 -10.01 26.37 -7.01
CA TRP A 238 -11.14 25.46 -6.80
C TRP A 238 -11.63 25.49 -5.35
N CYS A 239 -12.95 25.58 -5.19
CA CYS A 239 -13.64 25.31 -3.93
C CYS A 239 -15.01 24.69 -4.20
N LYS A 240 -15.76 24.41 -3.12
CA LYS A 240 -17.17 24.05 -3.18
C LYS A 240 -18.06 25.16 -2.65
N LEU A 241 -19.28 25.19 -3.16
CA LEU A 241 -20.32 26.14 -2.81
C LEU A 241 -21.51 25.39 -2.20
N ARG A 242 -22.09 25.93 -1.15
CA ARG A 242 -23.35 25.44 -0.56
C ARG A 242 -24.32 26.61 -0.38
N THR A 243 -25.58 26.44 -0.77
CA THR A 243 -26.63 27.43 -0.49
C THR A 243 -27.22 27.23 0.90
N GLY A 244 -27.52 28.32 1.61
CA GLY A 244 -28.17 28.27 2.93
C GLY A 244 -29.59 27.70 2.89
N ALA A 245 -30.06 27.16 4.02
CA ALA A 245 -31.43 26.67 4.17
C ALA A 245 -32.40 27.84 4.47
N GLY A 246 -32.95 28.45 3.42
CA GLY A 246 -34.16 29.27 3.51
C GLY A 246 -33.95 30.78 3.47
N GLY A 247 -34.56 31.40 2.47
CA GLY A 247 -34.79 32.84 2.34
C GLY A 247 -35.20 33.16 0.90
N ASP A 248 -36.12 34.12 0.69
CA ASP A 248 -36.45 34.70 -0.63
C ASP A 248 -35.26 35.47 -1.27
N ASP A 249 -34.05 35.34 -0.72
CA ASP A 249 -32.85 36.02 -1.17
C ASP A 249 -32.24 35.30 -2.39
N ALA A 250 -32.01 36.06 -3.47
CA ALA A 250 -31.28 35.57 -4.63
C ALA A 250 -29.83 35.21 -4.23
N TYR A 251 -29.46 33.93 -4.41
CA TYR A 251 -28.10 33.44 -4.26
C TYR A 251 -27.22 33.98 -5.40
N SER A 252 -26.09 34.59 -5.06
CA SER A 252 -25.19 35.15 -6.06
C SER A 252 -23.74 35.14 -5.62
N LEU A 253 -22.84 35.04 -6.60
CA LEU A 253 -21.41 35.30 -6.43
C LEU A 253 -21.11 36.69 -6.99
N VAL A 254 -20.38 37.50 -6.23
CA VAL A 254 -19.77 38.74 -6.71
C VAL A 254 -18.29 38.46 -6.93
N ILE A 255 -17.85 38.62 -8.17
CA ILE A 255 -16.50 38.31 -8.61
C ILE A 255 -15.80 39.65 -8.87
N GLU A 256 -14.83 39.97 -8.03
CA GLU A 256 -13.91 41.09 -8.24
C GLU A 256 -12.69 40.57 -9.00
N SER A 257 -12.65 40.86 -10.29
CA SER A 257 -11.66 40.38 -11.24
C SER A 257 -10.56 41.43 -11.44
N PHE A 258 -9.30 40.98 -11.46
CA PHE A 258 -8.12 41.85 -11.65
C PHE A 258 -7.43 41.59 -13.00
N GLY A 259 -8.05 40.80 -13.89
CA GLY A 259 -7.53 40.44 -15.20
C GLY A 259 -8.47 39.47 -15.91
N TYR A 260 -7.94 38.68 -16.85
CA TYR A 260 -8.74 37.69 -17.56
C TYR A 260 -9.07 36.48 -16.66
N ASN A 261 -10.37 36.19 -16.50
CA ASN A 261 -10.89 35.10 -15.70
C ASN A 261 -12.08 34.39 -16.37
N LYS A 262 -12.12 33.05 -16.25
CA LYS A 262 -13.29 32.22 -16.54
C LYS A 262 -13.81 31.58 -15.25
N VAL A 263 -15.12 31.63 -15.03
CA VAL A 263 -15.78 31.05 -13.85
C VAL A 263 -16.73 29.94 -14.25
N TYR A 264 -16.59 28.79 -13.58
CA TYR A 264 -17.32 27.57 -13.83
C TYR A 264 -18.11 27.15 -12.59
N LEU A 265 -19.32 26.63 -12.81
CA LEU A 265 -20.14 25.95 -11.80
C LEU A 265 -20.47 24.54 -12.30
N GLU A 266 -20.14 23.49 -11.54
CA GLU A 266 -20.27 22.08 -11.99
C GLU A 266 -19.63 21.83 -13.37
N GLY A 267 -18.44 22.41 -13.60
CA GLY A 267 -17.74 22.33 -14.89
C GLY A 267 -18.42 23.09 -16.05
N LYS A 268 -19.52 23.81 -15.80
CA LYS A 268 -20.21 24.62 -16.83
C LYS A 268 -19.81 26.08 -16.73
N LEU A 269 -19.31 26.64 -17.83
CA LEU A 269 -18.90 28.04 -17.93
C LEU A 269 -20.09 28.98 -17.64
N GLN A 270 -19.91 29.88 -16.68
CA GLN A 270 -20.90 30.89 -16.28
C GLN A 270 -20.51 32.31 -16.69
N LEU A 271 -19.21 32.62 -16.60
CA LEU A 271 -18.70 33.96 -16.86
C LEU A 271 -17.32 33.91 -17.52
N VAL A 272 -17.13 34.76 -18.52
CA VAL A 272 -15.81 35.18 -19.02
C VAL A 272 -15.71 36.68 -18.76
N CYS A 273 -14.66 37.14 -18.09
CA CYS A 273 -14.51 38.55 -17.73
C CYS A 273 -13.05 39.00 -17.73
N GLU A 274 -12.87 40.31 -17.93
CA GLU A 274 -11.61 41.03 -17.71
C GLU A 274 -11.66 41.69 -16.31
N ALA A 275 -10.77 42.65 -16.03
CA ALA A 275 -10.79 43.38 -14.77
C ALA A 275 -12.12 44.14 -14.56
N GLY A 276 -12.72 44.01 -13.37
CA GLY A 276 -14.01 44.60 -13.03
C GLY A 276 -14.79 43.80 -11.97
N THR A 277 -15.96 44.32 -11.57
CA THR A 277 -16.87 43.64 -10.64
C THR A 277 -18.03 43.04 -11.41
N HIS A 278 -18.25 41.73 -11.24
CA HIS A 278 -19.27 40.97 -11.94
C HIS A 278 -20.14 40.20 -10.94
N ALA A 279 -21.38 39.91 -11.29
CA ALA A 279 -22.28 39.10 -10.48
C ALA A 279 -22.85 37.94 -11.30
N ILE A 280 -22.87 36.74 -10.71
CA ILE A 280 -23.50 35.55 -11.28
C ILE A 280 -24.51 34.97 -10.31
N ALA A 281 -25.66 34.54 -10.83
CA ALA A 281 -26.68 33.86 -10.03
C ALA A 281 -26.27 32.42 -9.76
N VAL A 282 -26.61 31.92 -8.57
CA VAL A 282 -26.30 30.55 -8.15
C VAL A 282 -27.60 29.77 -7.97
N PRO A 283 -27.74 28.59 -8.58
CA PRO A 283 -28.88 27.72 -8.31
C PRO A 283 -28.79 27.10 -6.89
N PRO A 284 -29.91 26.82 -6.21
CA PRO A 284 -29.90 26.09 -4.95
C PRO A 284 -29.10 24.77 -5.04
N CYS A 285 -28.16 24.55 -4.13
CA CYS A 285 -27.29 23.37 -4.14
C CYS A 285 -26.85 22.97 -2.72
N CYS A 286 -26.74 21.66 -2.48
CA CYS A 286 -26.18 21.14 -1.22
C CYS A 286 -24.65 21.18 -1.21
N SER A 287 -24.04 21.01 -2.38
CA SER A 287 -22.61 21.09 -2.66
C SER A 287 -22.46 21.25 -4.16
N MET A 288 -21.69 22.24 -4.60
CA MET A 288 -21.42 22.48 -6.02
C MET A 288 -19.96 22.90 -6.23
N ASP A 289 -19.27 22.34 -7.22
CA ASP A 289 -17.91 22.77 -7.56
C ASP A 289 -17.91 24.17 -8.19
N LEU A 290 -17.09 25.06 -7.63
CA LEU A 290 -16.83 26.40 -8.13
C LEU A 290 -15.35 26.50 -8.51
N THR A 291 -15.10 26.78 -9.78
CA THR A 291 -13.75 26.86 -10.33
C THR A 291 -13.55 28.20 -11.02
N VAL A 292 -12.39 28.82 -10.77
CA VAL A 292 -11.95 30.03 -11.48
C VAL A 292 -10.64 29.72 -12.19
N ILE A 293 -10.62 29.88 -13.50
CA ILE A 293 -9.39 29.80 -14.31
C ILE A 293 -8.94 31.23 -14.61
N SER A 294 -7.74 31.58 -14.17
CA SER A 294 -7.17 32.92 -14.31
C SER A 294 -5.96 32.88 -15.23
N ARG A 295 -5.82 33.88 -16.12
CA ARG A 295 -4.55 34.09 -16.84
C ARG A 295 -3.53 34.70 -15.88
N CYS A 296 -2.37 34.08 -15.79
CA CYS A 296 -1.26 34.56 -14.98
C CYS A 296 -0.43 35.58 -15.79
N GLY A 297 -0.03 36.67 -15.13
CA GLY A 297 0.85 37.69 -15.70
C GLY A 297 0.38 39.13 -15.50
N GLY A 298 1.33 40.07 -15.57
CA GLY A 298 1.09 41.51 -15.35
C GLY A 298 1.24 41.94 -13.88
N THR A 299 0.89 43.19 -13.59
CA THR A 299 1.03 43.79 -12.24
C THR A 299 -0.06 43.37 -11.25
N ALA A 300 -1.20 42.92 -11.76
CA ALA A 300 -2.31 42.34 -11.00
C ALA A 300 -3.10 41.38 -11.91
N TYR A 301 -3.52 40.23 -11.37
CA TYR A 301 -4.39 39.27 -12.06
C TYR A 301 -5.12 38.39 -11.02
N GLY A 302 -6.01 37.49 -11.45
CA GLY A 302 -6.79 36.63 -10.56
C GLY A 302 -8.15 37.22 -10.20
N ALA A 303 -8.82 36.61 -9.22
CA ALA A 303 -10.16 37.04 -8.81
C ALA A 303 -10.42 36.78 -7.32
N VAL A 304 -11.18 37.69 -6.70
CA VAL A 304 -11.74 37.54 -5.34
C VAL A 304 -13.23 37.27 -5.48
N VAL A 305 -13.68 36.16 -4.90
CA VAL A 305 -15.10 35.76 -4.93
C VAL A 305 -15.75 36.03 -3.58
N GLN A 306 -16.81 36.84 -3.60
CA GLN A 306 -17.68 37.09 -2.46
C GLN A 306 -19.02 36.40 -2.68
N VAL A 307 -19.58 35.82 -1.61
CA VAL A 307 -20.84 35.06 -1.65
C VAL A 307 -21.97 35.85 -1.01
N LYS A 308 -23.18 35.75 -1.56
CA LYS A 308 -24.43 36.22 -0.94
C LYS A 308 -25.42 35.06 -0.85
N GLY A 309 -25.84 34.72 0.37
CA GLY A 309 -26.74 33.57 0.63
C GLY A 309 -26.08 32.19 0.47
N CYS A 310 -24.78 32.15 0.16
CA CYS A 310 -24.00 30.92 0.00
C CYS A 310 -22.84 30.87 0.99
N GLU A 311 -22.25 29.69 1.12
CA GLU A 311 -21.06 29.40 1.90
C GLU A 311 -20.01 28.75 0.99
N LEU A 312 -18.74 29.16 1.14
CA LEU A 312 -17.60 28.53 0.49
C LEU A 312 -17.05 27.43 1.40
N LEU A 313 -16.87 26.25 0.83
CA LEU A 313 -16.37 25.05 1.48
C LEU A 313 -15.11 24.57 0.75
N PRO A 314 -14.17 23.92 1.46
CA PRO A 314 -13.06 23.24 0.78
C PRO A 314 -13.60 22.17 -0.18
N PRO A 315 -12.88 21.87 -1.28
CA PRO A 315 -13.24 20.82 -2.26
C PRO A 315 -13.55 19.45 -1.66
N GLY A 316 -12.93 19.16 -0.52
CA GLY A 316 -13.10 17.94 0.24
C GLY A 316 -12.51 18.10 1.62
N LYS A 317 -12.36 16.98 2.33
CA LYS A 317 -11.74 16.98 3.65
C LYS A 317 -10.23 17.18 3.54
N ILE A 318 -9.77 18.39 3.83
CA ILE A 318 -8.36 18.75 3.94
C ILE A 318 -7.99 18.88 5.41
N ASN A 319 -6.94 18.20 5.84
CA ASN A 319 -6.45 18.28 7.21
C ASN A 319 -5.33 19.34 7.32
N GLY A 320 -5.33 20.10 8.43
CA GLY A 320 -4.24 21.04 8.73
C GLY A 320 -4.38 22.45 8.12
N THR A 321 -5.54 22.77 7.54
CA THR A 321 -5.89 24.11 7.05
C THR A 321 -7.37 24.42 7.27
N ASP A 322 -7.70 25.70 7.32
CA ASP A 322 -9.06 26.26 7.38
C ASP A 322 -9.46 26.92 6.04
N GLU A 323 -8.58 26.88 5.04
CA GLU A 323 -8.84 27.50 3.74
C GLU A 323 -9.91 26.74 2.95
N SER A 324 -10.78 27.52 2.31
CA SER A 324 -11.84 27.00 1.44
C SER A 324 -11.37 26.79 -0.01
N TRP A 325 -10.27 27.41 -0.41
CA TRP A 325 -9.76 27.36 -1.79
C TRP A 325 -8.47 26.57 -1.87
N VAL A 326 -8.29 25.88 -3.00
CA VAL A 326 -7.03 25.26 -3.40
C VAL A 326 -6.66 25.75 -4.79
N TYR A 327 -5.36 25.77 -5.08
CA TYR A 327 -4.84 26.37 -6.31
C TYR A 327 -3.91 25.40 -7.04
N ALA A 328 -3.93 25.37 -8.37
CA ALA A 328 -2.97 24.60 -9.18
C ALA A 328 -2.54 25.40 -10.41
N GLY A 329 -1.28 25.26 -10.82
CA GLY A 329 -0.71 26.00 -11.94
C GLY A 329 0.80 26.20 -11.84
N CYS A 330 1.40 26.98 -12.75
CA CYS A 330 0.77 27.50 -13.98
C CYS A 330 0.75 26.42 -15.08
N PHE A 331 -0.36 26.35 -15.81
CA PHE A 331 -0.56 25.56 -17.02
C PHE A 331 -0.14 26.37 -18.25
N GLY A 332 0.38 25.69 -19.27
CA GLY A 332 0.90 26.34 -20.47
C GLY A 332 -0.18 26.98 -21.35
N SER A 333 -1.43 26.52 -21.24
CA SER A 333 -2.56 27.08 -21.99
C SER A 333 -3.88 27.03 -21.21
N GLU A 334 -4.85 27.82 -21.66
CA GLU A 334 -6.21 27.80 -21.09
C GLU A 334 -6.89 26.44 -21.31
N ALA A 335 -6.73 25.85 -22.49
CA ALA A 335 -7.32 24.55 -22.82
C ALA A 335 -6.76 23.41 -21.96
N GLU A 336 -5.47 23.48 -21.60
CA GLU A 336 -4.85 22.56 -20.64
C GLU A 336 -5.50 22.73 -19.26
N ALA A 337 -5.59 23.96 -18.74
CA ALA A 337 -6.25 24.23 -17.45
C ALA A 337 -7.72 23.79 -17.43
N GLU A 338 -8.45 23.94 -18.54
CA GLU A 338 -9.84 23.48 -18.67
C GLU A 338 -9.95 21.95 -18.66
N LYS A 339 -9.04 21.24 -19.34
CA LYS A 339 -8.98 19.77 -19.35
C LYS A 339 -8.68 19.20 -17.97
N GLU A 340 -7.71 19.81 -17.28
CA GLU A 340 -7.30 19.43 -15.92
C GLU A 340 -8.30 19.91 -14.85
N GLY A 341 -9.34 20.65 -15.25
CA GLY A 341 -10.49 21.04 -14.44
C GLY A 341 -11.46 19.90 -14.10
N LEU A 342 -11.08 18.63 -14.35
CA LEU A 342 -11.72 17.44 -13.77
C LEU A 342 -11.11 17.19 -12.39
N LEU A 343 -11.81 17.66 -11.36
CA LEU A 343 -11.17 17.94 -10.08
C LEU A 343 -11.22 16.71 -9.15
N ASN A 344 -10.06 16.11 -8.93
CA ASN A 344 -9.84 15.11 -7.89
C ASN A 344 -8.75 15.60 -6.93
N LEU A 345 -9.12 15.83 -5.68
CA LEU A 345 -8.20 16.34 -4.67
C LEU A 345 -7.06 15.35 -4.34
N LEU A 346 -7.22 14.07 -4.68
CA LEU A 346 -6.20 13.06 -4.47
C LEU A 346 -5.09 13.09 -5.53
N THR A 347 -5.36 13.66 -6.71
CA THR A 347 -4.43 13.71 -7.86
C THR A 347 -3.75 15.06 -8.01
N MET A 348 -2.66 15.09 -8.77
CA MET A 348 -1.95 16.31 -9.18
C MET A 348 -2.33 16.69 -10.61
N PRO A 349 -3.25 17.65 -10.83
CA PRO A 349 -3.73 18.03 -12.16
C PRO A 349 -2.60 18.58 -13.04
N GLY A 350 -2.43 18.06 -14.26
CA GLY A 350 -1.33 18.42 -15.18
C GLY A 350 0.07 18.29 -14.54
N GLY A 351 0.20 17.40 -13.56
CA GLY A 351 1.40 17.21 -12.75
C GLY A 351 1.73 18.36 -11.78
N LYS A 352 0.78 19.23 -11.48
CA LYS A 352 0.94 20.35 -10.54
C LYS A 352 0.39 20.00 -9.16
N ARG A 353 1.09 20.41 -8.11
CA ARG A 353 0.59 20.29 -6.73
C ARG A 353 -0.62 21.20 -6.52
N TRP A 354 -1.55 20.76 -5.69
CA TRP A 354 -2.49 21.66 -5.04
C TRP A 354 -1.73 22.53 -4.02
N LEU A 355 -1.89 23.84 -4.13
CA LEU A 355 -1.30 24.86 -3.30
C LEU A 355 -2.37 25.54 -2.44
N LEU A 356 -1.94 26.12 -1.33
CA LEU A 356 -2.76 26.94 -0.45
C LEU A 356 -2.32 28.40 -0.55
N ASP A 357 -3.22 29.33 -0.21
CA ASP A 357 -2.94 30.78 -0.13
C ASP A 357 -2.22 31.12 1.18
N ARG A 358 -1.12 30.40 1.41
CA ARG A 358 -0.18 30.54 2.51
C ARG A 358 1.21 30.27 1.98
N LYS A 359 2.18 31.04 2.47
CA LYS A 359 3.58 30.92 2.06
C LYS A 359 4.05 29.47 2.23
N ASN A 360 4.67 28.93 1.19
CA ASN A 360 5.30 27.61 1.19
C ASN A 360 4.39 26.45 1.64
N MET A 361 3.07 26.55 1.45
CA MET A 361 2.14 25.48 1.81
C MET A 361 1.48 24.84 0.59
N CYS A 362 1.53 23.52 0.53
CA CYS A 362 0.86 22.71 -0.47
C CYS A 362 0.01 21.63 0.19
N LEU A 363 -0.78 20.93 -0.62
CA LEU A 363 -1.46 19.70 -0.22
C LEU A 363 -0.67 18.49 -0.70
N ARG A 364 -0.64 17.46 0.14
CA ARG A 364 -0.10 16.15 -0.19
C ARG A 364 -1.07 15.07 0.22
N THR A 365 -1.27 14.10 -0.66
CA THR A 365 -2.09 12.91 -0.42
C THR A 365 -1.25 11.87 0.32
N PHE A 366 -1.79 11.32 1.40
CA PHE A 366 -1.19 10.24 2.17
C PHE A 366 -2.13 9.05 2.21
N PHE A 367 -1.57 7.86 2.13
CA PHE A 367 -2.27 6.65 2.52
C PHE A 367 -2.14 6.47 4.04
N GLU A 368 -3.25 6.60 4.76
CA GLU A 368 -3.34 6.42 6.22
C GLU A 368 -4.26 5.24 6.57
N GLY A 369 -4.14 4.17 5.77
CA GLY A 369 -4.84 2.91 5.96
C GLY A 369 -4.04 1.92 6.79
N SER A 370 -4.13 0.64 6.43
CA SER A 370 -3.35 -0.42 7.05
C SER A 370 -1.86 -0.24 6.75
N TYR A 371 -1.00 -0.71 7.63
CA TYR A 371 0.45 -0.72 7.42
C TYR A 371 0.99 -2.11 7.68
N SER A 372 2.07 -2.48 6.99
CA SER A 372 2.79 -3.72 7.29
C SER A 372 3.58 -3.58 8.59
N ASP A 373 3.49 -4.59 9.45
CA ASP A 373 4.47 -4.78 10.51
C ASP A 373 5.77 -5.41 9.96
N LYS A 374 6.72 -5.70 10.85
CA LYS A 374 7.99 -6.35 10.49
C LYS A 374 7.85 -7.79 9.95
N HIS A 375 6.64 -8.34 9.94
CA HIS A 375 6.29 -9.66 9.41
C HIS A 375 5.38 -9.58 8.20
N TRP A 376 5.28 -8.40 7.57
CA TRP A 376 4.45 -8.15 6.39
C TRP A 376 2.95 -8.34 6.63
N VAL A 377 2.51 -8.24 7.90
CA VAL A 377 1.11 -8.35 8.29
C VAL A 377 0.46 -6.96 8.26
N SER A 378 -0.61 -6.83 7.49
CA SER A 378 -1.40 -5.59 7.41
C SER A 378 -2.21 -5.37 8.68
N GLN A 379 -2.02 -4.24 9.37
CA GLN A 379 -2.76 -3.90 10.58
C GLN A 379 -3.17 -2.43 10.65
N GLY A 380 -4.12 -2.12 11.55
CA GLY A 380 -4.33 -0.78 12.08
C GLY A 380 -5.06 0.22 11.18
N GLY A 381 -5.72 -0.27 10.13
CA GLY A 381 -6.56 0.53 9.24
C GLY A 381 -7.11 -0.31 8.09
N SER A 382 -7.85 0.34 7.19
CA SER A 382 -8.34 -0.27 5.95
C SER A 382 -7.19 -0.48 4.97
N ALA A 383 -7.14 -1.63 4.32
CA ALA A 383 -6.23 -1.92 3.22
C ALA A 383 -6.73 -1.41 1.86
N PHE A 384 -7.88 -0.75 1.80
CA PHE A 384 -8.47 -0.28 0.56
C PHE A 384 -7.57 0.71 -0.20
N GLY A 385 -7.35 0.47 -1.49
CA GLY A 385 -6.53 1.29 -2.37
C GLY A 385 -5.02 1.18 -2.10
N ARG A 386 -4.59 0.11 -1.43
CA ARG A 386 -3.19 -0.24 -1.26
C ARG A 386 -2.73 -1.23 -2.34
N TRP A 387 -1.50 -1.06 -2.80
CA TRP A 387 -0.85 -1.97 -3.73
C TRP A 387 0.23 -2.84 -3.06
N ASP A 388 -0.09 -4.12 -2.77
CA ASP A 388 0.86 -5.13 -2.33
C ASP A 388 0.42 -6.55 -2.74
N TYR A 389 1.34 -7.51 -2.76
CA TYR A 389 1.02 -8.85 -3.26
C TYR A 389 -0.03 -9.61 -2.43
N PRO A 390 -0.05 -9.57 -1.08
CA PRO A 390 -1.08 -10.29 -0.32
C PRO A 390 -2.49 -9.74 -0.63
N LEU A 391 -2.60 -8.45 -0.92
CA LEU A 391 -3.85 -7.86 -1.38
C LEU A 391 -4.20 -8.29 -2.81
N GLY A 392 -3.21 -8.44 -3.69
CA GLY A 392 -3.45 -8.94 -5.05
C GLY A 392 -4.22 -10.27 -5.06
N VAL A 393 -3.76 -11.26 -4.28
CA VAL A 393 -4.47 -12.55 -4.17
C VAL A 393 -5.84 -12.39 -3.52
N THR A 394 -5.97 -11.53 -2.52
CA THR A 394 -7.24 -11.25 -1.84
C THR A 394 -8.27 -10.65 -2.79
N LEU A 395 -7.90 -9.62 -3.53
CA LEU A 395 -8.76 -8.97 -4.52
C LEU A 395 -9.12 -9.93 -5.65
N PHE A 396 -8.19 -10.76 -6.12
CA PHE A 396 -8.50 -11.78 -7.13
C PHE A 396 -9.56 -12.77 -6.63
N GLY A 397 -9.43 -13.27 -5.40
CA GLY A 397 -10.43 -14.17 -4.81
C GLY A 397 -11.79 -13.51 -4.56
N LEU A 398 -11.80 -12.24 -4.13
CA LEU A 398 -13.03 -11.46 -3.97
C LEU A 398 -13.72 -11.23 -5.32
N LEU A 399 -12.95 -10.88 -6.37
CA LEU A 399 -13.48 -10.67 -7.71
C LEU A 399 -14.11 -11.94 -8.27
N ARG A 400 -13.41 -13.08 -8.16
CA ARG A 400 -13.94 -14.37 -8.59
C ARG A 400 -15.20 -14.75 -7.81
N THR A 401 -15.21 -14.54 -6.51
CA THR A 401 -16.40 -14.75 -5.67
C THR A 401 -17.56 -13.85 -6.09
N ALA A 402 -17.29 -12.58 -6.39
CA ALA A 402 -18.31 -11.64 -6.83
C ALA A 402 -18.97 -12.11 -8.14
N VAL A 403 -18.16 -12.57 -9.10
CA VAL A 403 -18.65 -13.10 -10.38
C VAL A 403 -19.45 -14.39 -10.17
N SER A 404 -18.91 -15.37 -9.44
CA SER A 404 -19.58 -16.65 -9.23
C SER A 404 -20.90 -16.54 -8.47
N LEU A 405 -20.99 -15.59 -7.52
CA LEU A 405 -22.19 -15.37 -6.71
C LEU A 405 -23.11 -14.27 -7.26
N GLY A 406 -22.72 -13.56 -8.32
CA GLY A 406 -23.47 -12.43 -8.88
C GLY A 406 -23.61 -11.23 -7.91
N LYS A 407 -22.59 -10.97 -7.07
CA LYS A 407 -22.61 -9.89 -6.06
C LYS A 407 -21.98 -8.60 -6.59
N GLU A 408 -22.81 -7.69 -7.08
CA GLU A 408 -22.33 -6.50 -7.79
C GLU A 408 -21.72 -5.44 -6.88
N GLU A 409 -22.12 -5.36 -5.60
CA GLU A 409 -21.47 -4.49 -4.63
C GLU A 409 -20.04 -4.95 -4.31
N LEU A 410 -19.82 -6.27 -4.25
CA LEU A 410 -18.49 -6.85 -4.02
C LEU A 410 -17.58 -6.62 -5.22
N LYS A 411 -18.10 -6.84 -6.44
CA LYS A 411 -17.38 -6.54 -7.68
C LYS A 411 -17.01 -5.05 -7.75
N SER A 412 -17.97 -4.17 -7.51
CA SER A 412 -17.77 -2.71 -7.48
C SER A 412 -16.70 -2.28 -6.47
N TYR A 413 -16.65 -2.94 -5.29
CA TYR A 413 -15.63 -2.68 -4.28
C TYR A 413 -14.22 -3.02 -4.80
N VAL A 414 -14.05 -4.19 -5.43
CA VAL A 414 -12.75 -4.62 -5.97
C VAL A 414 -12.31 -3.74 -7.14
N GLU A 415 -13.23 -3.44 -8.07
CA GLU A 415 -12.98 -2.54 -9.20
C GLU A 415 -12.59 -1.14 -8.72
N HIS A 416 -13.29 -0.59 -7.72
CA HIS A 416 -12.94 0.71 -7.15
C HIS A 416 -11.57 0.70 -6.48
N HIS A 417 -11.21 -0.37 -5.75
CA HIS A 417 -9.88 -0.50 -5.15
C HIS A 417 -8.80 -0.41 -6.23
N ILE A 418 -8.90 -1.24 -7.26
CA ILE A 418 -7.90 -1.33 -8.34
C ILE A 418 -7.84 -0.01 -9.12
N LYS A 419 -9.01 0.52 -9.50
CA LYS A 419 -9.12 1.80 -10.23
C LYS A 419 -8.54 2.96 -9.44
N THR A 420 -8.63 2.95 -8.11
CA THR A 420 -7.98 3.97 -7.26
C THR A 420 -6.47 3.92 -7.41
N CYS A 421 -5.84 2.74 -7.30
CA CYS A 421 -4.39 2.60 -7.49
C CYS A 421 -3.95 3.05 -8.89
N VAL A 422 -4.69 2.67 -9.94
CA VAL A 422 -4.39 3.07 -11.33
C VAL A 422 -4.52 4.59 -11.50
N THR A 423 -5.62 5.18 -11.01
CA THR A 423 -5.89 6.63 -11.14
C THR A 423 -4.86 7.48 -10.40
N LEU A 424 -4.36 7.01 -9.24
CA LEU A 424 -3.41 7.76 -8.44
C LEU A 424 -1.95 7.57 -8.89
N TYR A 425 -1.68 6.66 -9.83
CA TYR A 425 -0.33 6.26 -10.17
C TYR A 425 0.58 7.40 -10.63
N GLU A 426 0.13 8.20 -11.61
CA GLU A 426 0.92 9.33 -12.10
C GLU A 426 1.24 10.33 -10.98
N SER A 427 0.25 10.58 -10.11
CA SER A 427 0.42 11.45 -8.95
C SER A 427 1.40 10.86 -7.93
N ALA A 428 1.48 9.53 -7.80
CA ALA A 428 2.47 8.86 -6.96
C ALA A 428 3.89 9.04 -7.51
N VAL A 429 4.07 8.89 -8.83
CA VAL A 429 5.37 9.13 -9.51
C VAL A 429 5.84 10.57 -9.27
N LEU A 430 4.95 11.55 -9.44
CA LEU A 430 5.25 12.95 -9.19
C LEU A 430 5.52 13.24 -7.70
N ASP A 431 4.76 12.61 -6.80
CA ASP A 431 5.01 12.73 -5.35
C ASP A 431 6.42 12.24 -4.98
N LYS A 432 6.88 11.15 -5.61
CA LYS A 432 8.27 10.68 -5.48
C LYS A 432 9.27 11.69 -6.00
N GLU A 433 9.06 12.28 -7.17
CA GLU A 433 10.00 13.26 -7.74
C GLU A 433 10.16 14.49 -6.83
N LEU A 434 9.05 14.95 -6.25
CA LEU A 434 9.05 16.17 -5.44
C LEU A 434 9.52 15.93 -4.00
N ASN A 435 9.25 14.76 -3.42
CA ASN A 435 9.51 14.46 -2.00
C ASN A 435 10.56 13.36 -1.76
N GLY A 436 11.07 12.73 -2.81
CA GLY A 436 12.06 11.64 -2.79
C GLY A 436 11.47 10.22 -2.67
N ALA A 437 10.30 10.07 -2.05
CA ALA A 437 9.51 8.84 -2.03
C ALA A 437 8.01 9.15 -2.04
N PRO A 438 7.16 8.27 -2.61
CA PRO A 438 5.73 8.53 -2.64
C PRO A 438 5.10 8.17 -1.29
N ALA A 439 4.08 8.93 -0.91
CA ALA A 439 3.34 8.72 0.34
C ALA A 439 2.33 7.55 0.28
N TYR A 440 2.14 6.97 -0.90
CA TYR A 440 1.26 5.83 -1.21
C TYR A 440 1.81 5.06 -2.43
N ASP A 441 1.31 3.85 -2.67
CA ASP A 441 1.68 2.97 -3.80
C ASP A 441 3.20 2.85 -4.08
N GLN A 442 3.99 2.81 -3.00
CA GLN A 442 5.46 2.73 -3.08
C GLN A 442 5.93 1.57 -3.94
N ASN A 443 5.32 0.40 -3.80
CA ASN A 443 5.68 -0.81 -4.53
C ASN A 443 5.47 -0.63 -6.05
N LEU A 444 4.31 -0.10 -6.45
CA LEU A 444 3.99 0.14 -7.86
C LEU A 444 4.87 1.22 -8.49
N VAL A 445 5.32 2.22 -7.71
CA VAL A 445 6.23 3.27 -8.21
C VAL A 445 7.67 2.77 -8.28
N ARG A 446 8.11 1.91 -7.35
CA ARG A 446 9.48 1.40 -7.29
C ARG A 446 9.72 0.28 -8.30
N LEU A 447 8.83 -0.71 -8.36
CA LEU A 447 8.95 -1.92 -9.18
C LEU A 447 10.38 -2.48 -9.13
N GLU A 448 10.82 -2.93 -7.96
CA GLU A 448 12.17 -3.44 -7.73
C GLU A 448 12.19 -4.97 -7.62
N CYS A 449 11.06 -5.60 -7.25
CA CYS A 449 10.95 -7.04 -7.14
C CYS A 449 9.60 -7.59 -7.65
N LEU A 450 9.48 -8.91 -7.78
CA LEU A 450 8.24 -9.54 -8.24
C LEU A 450 7.06 -9.34 -7.26
N ASP A 451 7.35 -9.28 -5.95
CA ASP A 451 6.37 -9.01 -4.89
C ASP A 451 5.72 -7.61 -5.06
N ASP A 452 6.37 -6.69 -5.78
CA ASP A 452 5.83 -5.34 -6.02
C ASP A 452 4.72 -5.33 -7.08
N CYS A 453 4.56 -6.37 -7.90
CA CYS A 453 3.74 -6.25 -9.10
C CYS A 453 2.92 -7.47 -9.50
N GLY A 454 3.43 -8.70 -9.39
CA GLY A 454 2.81 -9.85 -10.05
C GLY A 454 1.37 -10.12 -9.63
N SER A 455 1.14 -10.25 -8.32
CA SER A 455 -0.18 -10.61 -7.79
C SER A 455 -1.22 -9.50 -7.99
N MET A 456 -0.85 -8.23 -7.74
CA MET A 456 -1.75 -7.08 -8.00
C MET A 456 -2.00 -6.89 -9.50
N GLY A 457 -0.98 -7.07 -10.33
CA GLY A 457 -1.10 -7.04 -11.78
C GLY A 457 -2.06 -8.11 -12.29
N LEU A 458 -2.01 -9.33 -11.74
CA LEU A 458 -2.97 -10.39 -12.06
C LEU A 458 -4.40 -9.96 -11.72
N ALA A 459 -4.64 -9.50 -10.48
CA ALA A 459 -5.98 -9.07 -10.06
C ALA A 459 -6.53 -7.93 -10.92
N MET A 460 -5.66 -6.97 -11.29
CA MET A 460 -5.97 -5.87 -12.19
C MET A 460 -6.35 -6.37 -13.59
N LEU A 461 -5.57 -7.28 -14.19
CA LEU A 461 -5.89 -7.82 -15.52
C LEU A 461 -7.15 -8.70 -15.51
N GLU A 462 -7.41 -9.44 -14.43
CA GLU A 462 -8.67 -10.17 -14.28
C GLU A 462 -9.87 -9.22 -14.14
N SER A 463 -9.70 -8.06 -13.48
CA SER A 463 -10.70 -6.99 -13.46
C SER A 463 -10.88 -6.35 -14.84
N TYR A 464 -9.81 -6.13 -15.60
CA TYR A 464 -9.86 -5.62 -16.98
C TYR A 464 -10.73 -6.49 -17.90
N LYS A 465 -10.67 -7.82 -17.75
CA LYS A 465 -11.50 -8.76 -18.53
C LYS A 465 -13.01 -8.52 -18.32
N LEU A 466 -13.40 -7.90 -17.21
CA LEU A 466 -14.80 -7.62 -16.86
C LEU A 466 -15.22 -6.18 -17.21
N ASP A 467 -14.34 -5.20 -16.93
CA ASP A 467 -14.53 -3.78 -17.24
C ASP A 467 -13.24 -3.19 -17.83
N PRO A 468 -13.10 -3.16 -19.17
CA PRO A 468 -11.89 -2.68 -19.81
C PRO A 468 -11.64 -1.18 -19.60
N ASP A 469 -10.43 -0.83 -19.16
CA ASP A 469 -9.95 0.53 -18.96
C ASP A 469 -8.50 0.65 -19.48
N GLU A 470 -8.21 1.70 -20.26
CA GLU A 470 -6.88 1.89 -20.89
C GLU A 470 -5.77 2.06 -19.84
N GLY A 471 -6.07 2.65 -18.68
CA GLY A 471 -5.10 2.83 -17.61
C GLY A 471 -4.57 1.49 -17.07
N TYR A 472 -5.35 0.42 -17.16
CA TYR A 472 -4.92 -0.90 -16.70
C TYR A 472 -3.86 -1.47 -17.63
N LEU A 473 -4.00 -1.26 -18.94
CA LEU A 473 -3.03 -1.72 -19.93
C LEU A 473 -1.72 -0.92 -19.85
N GLU A 474 -1.78 0.37 -19.52
CA GLU A 474 -0.57 1.16 -19.28
C GLU A 474 0.24 0.58 -18.10
N ILE A 475 -0.41 0.35 -16.96
CA ILE A 475 0.24 -0.26 -15.79
C ILE A 475 0.74 -1.67 -16.12
N ALA A 476 -0.06 -2.48 -16.82
CA ALA A 476 0.33 -3.83 -17.23
C ALA A 476 1.57 -3.81 -18.15
N GLY A 477 1.65 -2.85 -19.08
CA GLY A 477 2.82 -2.64 -19.93
C GLY A 477 4.08 -2.33 -19.13
N ARG A 478 3.97 -1.51 -18.06
CA ARG A 478 5.09 -1.22 -17.16
C ARG A 478 5.54 -2.44 -16.35
N ILE A 479 4.59 -3.22 -15.83
CA ILE A 479 4.89 -4.46 -15.11
C ILE A 479 5.55 -5.48 -16.05
N ARG A 480 5.03 -5.63 -17.27
CA ARG A 480 5.62 -6.48 -18.32
C ARG A 480 7.05 -6.06 -18.62
N GLU A 481 7.29 -4.78 -18.92
CA GLU A 481 8.63 -4.24 -19.17
C GLU A 481 9.59 -4.55 -18.03
N PHE A 482 9.13 -4.40 -16.79
CA PHE A 482 9.91 -4.78 -15.62
C PHE A 482 10.24 -6.27 -15.60
N ILE A 483 9.24 -7.17 -15.61
CA ILE A 483 9.46 -8.62 -15.46
C ILE A 483 10.29 -9.18 -16.63
N VAL A 484 9.91 -8.84 -17.87
CA VAL A 484 10.51 -9.42 -19.08
C VAL A 484 11.92 -8.87 -19.29
N HIS A 485 12.13 -7.56 -19.16
CA HIS A 485 13.38 -6.93 -19.61
C HIS A 485 14.29 -6.38 -18.49
N LYS A 486 13.77 -6.00 -17.31
CA LYS A 486 14.58 -5.35 -16.26
C LYS A 486 14.87 -6.23 -15.04
N LEU A 487 13.95 -7.11 -14.68
CA LEU A 487 14.11 -8.02 -13.55
C LEU A 487 15.38 -8.86 -13.75
N THR A 488 16.17 -8.96 -12.69
CA THR A 488 17.43 -9.71 -12.67
C THR A 488 17.21 -11.20 -12.93
N LYS A 489 18.04 -11.78 -13.80
CA LYS A 489 18.00 -13.19 -14.20
C LYS A 489 19.39 -13.80 -14.12
N LEU A 490 19.46 -15.09 -13.81
CA LEU A 490 20.69 -15.87 -13.97
C LEU A 490 21.05 -16.02 -15.45
N GLU A 491 22.24 -16.56 -15.73
CA GLU A 491 22.71 -16.80 -17.11
C GLU A 491 21.77 -17.70 -17.92
N ASP A 492 21.07 -18.64 -17.26
CA ASP A 492 20.08 -19.53 -17.88
C ASP A 492 18.67 -18.89 -17.99
N GLY A 493 18.53 -17.62 -17.58
CA GLY A 493 17.29 -16.86 -17.61
C GLY A 493 16.36 -17.12 -16.41
N THR A 494 16.79 -17.83 -15.38
CA THR A 494 16.00 -18.05 -14.15
C THR A 494 15.86 -16.76 -13.36
N PHE A 495 14.65 -16.41 -12.93
CA PHE A 495 14.44 -15.28 -12.03
C PHE A 495 15.08 -15.55 -10.66
N TYR A 496 15.72 -14.53 -10.09
CA TYR A 496 16.28 -14.61 -8.76
C TYR A 496 16.21 -13.26 -8.04
N ARG A 497 16.21 -13.31 -6.71
CA ARG A 497 16.29 -12.16 -5.82
C ARG A 497 17.77 -11.83 -5.56
N PRO A 498 18.26 -10.64 -5.96
CA PRO A 498 19.64 -10.23 -5.70
C PRO A 498 19.96 -10.17 -4.21
N ALA A 499 21.26 -10.18 -3.89
CA ALA A 499 21.72 -9.93 -2.52
C ALA A 499 21.46 -8.46 -2.15
N ALA A 500 20.27 -8.17 -1.64
CA ALA A 500 19.91 -6.88 -1.08
C ALA A 500 19.11 -7.09 0.21
N GLY A 501 19.43 -6.31 1.24
CA GLY A 501 18.78 -6.39 2.55
C GLY A 501 19.38 -7.45 3.50
N PRO A 502 18.68 -7.77 4.61
CA PRO A 502 19.23 -8.45 5.79
C PRO A 502 19.62 -9.92 5.57
N HIS A 503 19.27 -10.53 4.43
CA HIS A 503 19.62 -11.92 4.12
C HIS A 503 21.06 -12.10 3.62
N GLY A 504 21.67 -11.04 3.06
CA GLY A 504 23.08 -11.02 2.66
C GLY A 504 23.47 -12.02 1.57
N THR A 505 22.52 -12.64 0.86
CA THR A 505 22.77 -13.64 -0.19
C THR A 505 21.72 -13.59 -1.31
N ALA A 506 22.13 -13.93 -2.53
CA ALA A 506 21.22 -14.02 -3.68
C ALA A 506 20.46 -15.36 -3.67
N THR A 507 19.17 -15.35 -4.01
CA THR A 507 18.27 -16.49 -3.77
C THR A 507 17.21 -16.69 -4.86
N ILE A 508 16.76 -17.94 -5.04
CA ILE A 508 15.57 -18.29 -5.86
C ILE A 508 14.48 -18.79 -4.90
N TRP A 509 13.27 -18.23 -4.98
CA TRP A 509 12.17 -18.53 -4.07
C TRP A 509 11.01 -19.20 -4.80
N ALA A 510 10.47 -20.31 -4.29
CA ALA A 510 9.33 -21.00 -4.90
C ALA A 510 8.14 -20.05 -5.16
N ASP A 511 7.93 -19.07 -4.28
CA ASP A 511 6.91 -18.03 -4.31
C ASP A 511 6.96 -17.18 -5.60
N ASP A 512 8.16 -16.96 -6.17
CA ASP A 512 8.36 -16.12 -7.37
C ASP A 512 7.66 -16.68 -8.61
N LEU A 513 7.29 -17.97 -8.61
CA LEU A 513 6.43 -18.55 -9.66
C LEU A 513 5.03 -17.95 -9.63
N TYR A 514 4.44 -17.74 -8.44
CA TYR A 514 3.15 -17.06 -8.32
C TYR A 514 3.27 -15.55 -8.58
N MET A 515 4.36 -14.93 -8.14
CA MET A 515 4.59 -13.48 -8.33
C MET A 515 4.95 -13.10 -9.77
N SER A 516 4.94 -14.04 -10.72
CA SER A 516 5.28 -13.76 -12.12
C SER A 516 4.36 -14.47 -13.12
N THR A 517 4.28 -15.80 -13.05
CA THR A 517 3.69 -16.60 -14.13
C THR A 517 2.19 -16.39 -14.37
N PRO A 518 1.33 -16.19 -13.35
CA PRO A 518 -0.09 -15.91 -13.58
C PRO A 518 -0.33 -14.56 -14.24
N PHE A 519 0.43 -13.53 -13.86
CA PHE A 519 0.33 -12.21 -14.50
C PHE A 519 0.70 -12.29 -15.97
N LEU A 520 1.85 -12.89 -16.29
CA LEU A 520 2.31 -13.06 -17.67
C LEU A 520 1.33 -13.88 -18.51
N ARG A 521 0.74 -14.93 -17.92
CA ARG A 521 -0.31 -15.72 -18.58
C ARG A 521 -1.57 -14.89 -18.86
N CYS A 522 -2.05 -14.16 -17.87
CA CYS A 522 -3.25 -13.32 -18.02
C CYS A 522 -3.01 -12.19 -19.03
N LEU A 523 -1.80 -11.63 -19.06
CA LEU A 523 -1.38 -10.66 -20.07
C LEU A 523 -1.45 -11.27 -21.48
N TYR A 524 -0.90 -12.47 -21.67
CA TYR A 524 -1.00 -13.19 -22.94
C TYR A 524 -2.46 -13.41 -23.36
N ASP A 525 -3.34 -13.83 -22.45
CA ASP A 525 -4.77 -14.05 -22.78
C ASP A 525 -5.43 -12.76 -23.32
N ILE A 526 -4.97 -11.58 -22.89
CA ILE A 526 -5.52 -10.28 -23.26
C ILE A 526 -4.86 -9.72 -24.53
N THR A 527 -3.54 -9.83 -24.67
CA THR A 527 -2.76 -9.12 -25.70
C THR A 527 -2.18 -10.02 -26.79
N GLY A 528 -2.12 -11.33 -26.56
CA GLY A 528 -1.44 -12.29 -27.44
C GLY A 528 0.08 -12.28 -27.31
N ASP A 529 0.65 -11.74 -26.23
CA ASP A 529 2.09 -11.61 -26.01
C ASP A 529 2.80 -12.96 -25.76
N THR A 530 3.26 -13.59 -26.84
CA THR A 530 3.88 -14.92 -26.79
C THR A 530 5.20 -14.94 -26.03
N GLU A 531 5.97 -13.83 -26.03
CA GLU A 531 7.22 -13.73 -25.26
C GLU A 531 6.93 -13.86 -23.75
N ALA A 532 5.89 -13.18 -23.26
CA ALA A 532 5.45 -13.29 -21.87
C ALA A 532 5.03 -14.72 -21.51
N LEU A 533 4.28 -15.38 -22.41
CA LEU A 533 3.82 -16.77 -22.22
C LEU A 533 4.99 -17.76 -22.15
N GLU A 534 5.90 -17.71 -23.12
CA GLU A 534 7.08 -18.59 -23.21
C GLU A 534 8.03 -18.38 -22.02
N LEU A 535 8.22 -17.12 -21.61
CA LEU A 535 9.02 -16.80 -20.44
C LEU A 535 8.43 -17.44 -19.18
N ALA A 536 7.12 -17.32 -18.97
CA ALA A 536 6.42 -17.91 -17.83
C ALA A 536 6.50 -19.44 -17.84
N ALA A 537 6.25 -20.08 -18.99
CA ALA A 537 6.38 -21.53 -19.15
C ALA A 537 7.79 -22.02 -18.76
N GLY A 538 8.82 -21.34 -19.26
CA GLY A 538 10.21 -21.70 -18.98
C GLY A 538 10.61 -21.56 -17.51
N GLN A 539 10.01 -20.63 -16.75
CA GLN A 539 10.36 -20.46 -15.32
C GLN A 539 9.98 -21.70 -14.49
N PHE A 540 8.86 -22.36 -14.74
CA PHE A 540 8.47 -23.56 -13.97
C PHE A 540 9.53 -24.67 -14.04
N LEU A 541 10.04 -24.95 -15.24
CA LEU A 541 11.03 -26.00 -15.45
C LEU A 541 12.40 -25.61 -14.88
N LYS A 542 12.80 -24.35 -15.04
CA LYS A 542 14.03 -23.82 -14.46
C LYS A 542 14.00 -23.87 -12.93
N PHE A 543 12.93 -23.36 -12.31
CA PHE A 543 12.75 -23.42 -10.85
C PHE A 543 12.74 -24.86 -10.35
N SER A 544 12.09 -25.78 -11.08
CA SER A 544 12.13 -27.21 -10.75
C SER A 544 13.55 -27.78 -10.74
N SER A 545 14.46 -27.31 -11.60
CA SER A 545 15.84 -27.81 -11.61
C SER A 545 16.65 -27.40 -10.37
N TYR A 546 16.27 -26.30 -9.71
CA TYR A 546 16.91 -25.80 -8.49
C TYR A 546 16.22 -26.28 -7.21
N LEU A 547 14.88 -26.33 -7.20
CA LEU A 547 14.08 -26.45 -5.97
C LEU A 547 13.48 -27.85 -5.77
N PHE A 548 13.31 -28.66 -6.82
CA PHE A 548 12.65 -29.95 -6.67
C PHE A 548 13.46 -30.91 -5.79
N LEU A 549 12.79 -31.54 -4.82
CA LEU A 549 13.34 -32.52 -3.89
C LEU A 549 12.88 -33.92 -4.33
N PRO A 550 13.74 -34.72 -4.99
CA PRO A 550 13.32 -35.98 -5.60
C PRO A 550 12.79 -37.02 -4.59
N GLU A 551 13.31 -37.02 -3.37
CA GLU A 551 12.94 -37.99 -2.33
C GLU A 551 11.49 -37.83 -1.86
N SER A 552 11.03 -36.58 -1.75
CA SER A 552 9.68 -36.24 -1.30
C SER A 552 8.73 -35.89 -2.45
N GLY A 553 9.26 -35.60 -3.64
CA GLY A 553 8.50 -35.22 -4.83
C GLY A 553 7.81 -33.86 -4.70
N VAL A 554 8.39 -32.95 -3.90
CA VAL A 554 7.89 -31.59 -3.64
C VAL A 554 9.04 -30.58 -3.79
N PHE A 555 8.78 -29.27 -3.66
CA PHE A 555 9.81 -28.24 -3.77
C PHE A 555 10.39 -27.86 -2.41
N SER A 556 11.67 -27.53 -2.39
CA SER A 556 12.31 -26.71 -1.36
C SER A 556 11.77 -25.27 -1.46
N HIS A 557 11.68 -24.58 -0.33
CA HIS A 557 11.22 -23.19 -0.31
C HIS A 557 12.18 -22.26 -1.07
N VAL A 558 13.47 -22.31 -0.73
CA VAL A 558 14.50 -21.42 -1.29
C VAL A 558 15.72 -22.20 -1.76
N TYR A 559 16.36 -21.71 -2.82
CA TYR A 559 17.72 -22.04 -3.24
C TYR A 559 18.65 -20.86 -2.98
N ASP A 560 19.76 -21.11 -2.28
CA ASP A 560 20.79 -20.13 -1.97
C ASP A 560 21.90 -20.21 -3.01
N LEU A 561 22.11 -19.12 -3.76
CA LEU A 561 23.04 -19.09 -4.89
C LEU A 561 24.50 -19.01 -4.45
N ASP A 562 24.78 -18.44 -3.28
CA ASP A 562 26.15 -18.34 -2.76
C ASP A 562 26.61 -19.67 -2.20
N ARG A 563 25.73 -20.35 -1.46
CA ARG A 563 25.95 -21.70 -0.92
C ARG A 563 25.75 -22.79 -1.96
N LYS A 564 25.10 -22.46 -3.09
CA LYS A 564 24.79 -23.36 -4.20
C LYS A 564 24.01 -24.60 -3.74
N CYS A 565 22.99 -24.38 -2.91
CA CYS A 565 22.14 -25.46 -2.45
C CYS A 565 20.72 -25.00 -2.15
N ALA A 566 19.78 -25.92 -2.32
CA ALA A 566 18.44 -25.78 -1.79
C ALA A 566 18.48 -25.82 -0.25
N THR A 567 17.64 -25.01 0.39
CA THR A 567 17.43 -25.07 1.85
C THR A 567 16.91 -26.43 2.31
N GLY A 568 16.28 -27.19 1.41
CA GLY A 568 15.78 -28.54 1.67
C GLY A 568 14.48 -28.56 2.48
N ILE A 569 13.86 -27.40 2.72
CA ILE A 569 12.66 -27.28 3.55
C ILE A 569 11.42 -27.15 2.67
N PRO A 570 10.51 -28.14 2.66
CA PRO A 570 9.27 -28.08 1.89
C PRO A 570 8.20 -27.31 2.67
N TRP A 571 8.34 -25.99 2.70
CA TRP A 571 7.37 -25.09 3.31
C TRP A 571 6.04 -25.13 2.56
N GLY A 572 4.93 -25.23 3.32
CA GLY A 572 3.59 -25.45 2.81
C GLY A 572 3.15 -24.37 1.83
N ARG A 573 3.15 -23.10 2.23
CA ARG A 573 2.68 -22.01 1.35
C ARG A 573 3.56 -21.85 0.12
N GLY A 574 4.89 -21.88 0.26
CA GLY A 574 5.79 -21.82 -0.90
C GLY A 574 5.48 -22.89 -1.94
N ASN A 575 5.20 -24.13 -1.51
CA ASN A 575 4.76 -25.22 -2.40
C ASN A 575 3.33 -25.02 -2.95
N GLY A 576 2.44 -24.47 -2.13
CA GLY A 576 1.10 -24.09 -2.55
C GLY A 576 1.15 -23.11 -3.72
N TRP A 577 2.02 -22.10 -3.67
CA TRP A 577 2.19 -21.15 -4.76
C TRP A 577 2.64 -21.80 -6.05
N VAL A 578 3.56 -22.77 -5.99
CA VAL A 578 4.01 -23.53 -7.18
C VAL A 578 2.84 -24.24 -7.84
N LEU A 579 2.05 -25.01 -7.07
CA LEU A 579 0.96 -25.80 -7.64
C LEU A 579 -0.20 -24.92 -8.11
N PHE A 580 -0.54 -23.89 -7.32
CA PHE A 580 -1.57 -22.93 -7.67
C PHE A 580 -1.23 -22.21 -8.98
N SER A 581 -0.02 -21.66 -9.10
CA SER A 581 0.38 -20.91 -10.29
C SER A 581 0.48 -21.82 -11.51
N LEU A 582 0.94 -23.06 -11.36
CA LEU A 582 0.99 -24.03 -12.45
C LEU A 582 -0.41 -24.44 -12.91
N ALA A 583 -1.35 -24.65 -11.99
CA ALA A 583 -2.75 -24.94 -12.31
C ALA A 583 -3.40 -23.76 -13.05
N TYR A 584 -3.22 -22.53 -12.57
CA TYR A 584 -3.70 -21.33 -13.27
C TYR A 584 -3.04 -21.18 -14.65
N PHE A 585 -1.73 -21.40 -14.73
CA PHE A 585 -0.97 -21.27 -15.97
C PHE A 585 -1.39 -22.28 -17.04
N LEU A 586 -1.76 -23.51 -16.68
CA LEU A 586 -2.18 -24.55 -17.63
C LEU A 586 -3.64 -24.42 -18.06
N ASP A 587 -4.48 -23.69 -17.31
CA ASP A 587 -5.92 -23.60 -17.55
C ASP A 587 -6.24 -23.02 -18.93
N GLY A 588 -6.95 -23.77 -19.77
CA GLY A 588 -7.28 -23.37 -21.14
C GLY A 588 -6.13 -23.40 -22.17
N LEU A 589 -4.91 -23.82 -21.80
CA LEU A 589 -3.83 -24.06 -22.78
C LEU A 589 -3.98 -25.43 -23.43
N THR A 590 -3.52 -25.53 -24.68
CA THR A 590 -3.47 -26.77 -25.47
C THR A 590 -2.02 -27.25 -25.64
N GLU A 591 -1.86 -28.45 -26.21
CA GLU A 591 -0.56 -29.09 -26.49
C GLU A 591 0.32 -28.32 -27.50
N GLU A 592 -0.15 -27.19 -28.05
CA GLU A 592 0.60 -26.36 -29.00
C GLU A 592 1.72 -25.54 -28.33
N LEU A 593 1.70 -25.37 -27.00
CA LEU A 593 2.75 -24.68 -26.26
C LEU A 593 4.02 -25.55 -26.15
N GLU A 594 5.18 -24.97 -26.48
CA GLU A 594 6.48 -25.60 -26.27
C GLU A 594 6.67 -25.92 -24.77
N ASN A 595 6.90 -27.21 -24.48
CA ASN A 595 7.02 -27.79 -23.13
C ASN A 595 5.70 -28.03 -22.36
N TYR A 596 4.52 -27.97 -23.00
CA TYR A 596 3.25 -28.29 -22.33
C TYR A 596 3.27 -29.66 -21.62
N ASN A 597 3.83 -30.68 -22.27
CA ASN A 597 3.88 -32.03 -21.71
C ASN A 597 4.76 -32.13 -20.45
N GLU A 598 5.89 -31.44 -20.45
CA GLU A 598 6.82 -31.36 -19.32
C GLU A 598 6.18 -30.62 -18.14
N LEU A 599 5.46 -29.53 -18.41
CA LEU A 599 4.71 -28.78 -17.40
C LEU A 599 3.55 -29.60 -16.82
N MET A 600 2.80 -30.30 -17.67
CA MET A 600 1.72 -31.18 -17.24
C MET A 600 2.28 -32.34 -16.40
N LYS A 601 3.40 -32.94 -16.81
CA LYS A 601 4.08 -33.98 -16.04
C LYS A 601 4.53 -33.46 -14.67
N LEU A 602 5.05 -32.24 -14.60
CA LEU A 602 5.41 -31.59 -13.35
C LEU A 602 4.17 -31.40 -12.46
N PHE A 603 3.08 -30.87 -13.02
CA PHE A 603 1.80 -30.69 -12.32
C PHE A 603 1.26 -31.99 -11.73
N LEU A 604 1.23 -33.08 -12.52
CA LEU A 604 0.75 -34.39 -12.07
C LEU A 604 1.66 -34.99 -10.99
N THR A 605 2.98 -34.85 -11.14
CA THR A 605 3.97 -35.32 -10.15
C THR A 605 3.76 -34.63 -8.81
N LEU A 606 3.69 -33.30 -8.83
CA LEU A 606 3.47 -32.49 -7.64
C LEU A 606 2.11 -32.79 -7.02
N SER A 607 1.05 -32.85 -7.82
CA SER A 607 -0.30 -33.17 -7.35
C SER A 607 -0.35 -34.51 -6.62
N GLY A 608 0.27 -35.55 -7.19
CA GLY A 608 0.34 -36.87 -6.58
C GLY A 608 1.10 -36.85 -5.25
N SER A 609 2.20 -36.09 -5.15
CA SER A 609 2.96 -35.94 -3.90
C SER A 609 2.17 -35.20 -2.83
N TYR A 610 1.57 -34.06 -3.15
CA TYR A 610 0.79 -33.30 -2.19
C TYR A 610 -0.42 -34.10 -1.69
N ARG A 611 -1.13 -34.83 -2.56
CA ARG A 611 -2.23 -35.70 -2.14
C ARG A 611 -1.80 -36.75 -1.09
N ARG A 612 -0.59 -37.32 -1.22
CA ARG A 612 -0.04 -38.28 -0.24
C ARG A 612 0.35 -37.64 1.09
N LEU A 613 0.59 -36.33 1.11
CA LEU A 613 0.98 -35.56 2.29
C LEU A 613 -0.20 -34.88 3.01
N GLN A 614 -1.44 -35.13 2.56
CA GLN A 614 -2.63 -34.60 3.22
C GLN A 614 -2.76 -35.17 4.64
N GLY A 615 -2.99 -34.29 5.61
CA GLY A 615 -3.20 -34.63 7.02
C GLY A 615 -4.56 -35.30 7.27
N GLY A 616 -4.71 -35.91 8.44
CA GLY A 616 -5.92 -36.65 8.82
C GLY A 616 -7.18 -35.76 8.93
N ASN A 617 -7.00 -34.48 9.19
CA ASN A 617 -8.08 -33.48 9.25
C ASN A 617 -8.44 -32.90 7.86
N GLY A 618 -7.81 -33.42 6.79
CA GLY A 618 -7.95 -32.89 5.43
C GLY A 618 -7.04 -31.70 5.11
N LEU A 619 -6.40 -31.10 6.12
CA LEU A 619 -5.49 -29.97 5.95
C LEU A 619 -4.06 -30.44 5.62
N TRP A 620 -3.18 -29.51 5.22
CA TRP A 620 -1.75 -29.74 5.02
C TRP A 620 -0.92 -29.03 6.08
N HIS A 621 0.25 -29.60 6.38
CA HIS A 621 1.15 -29.08 7.40
C HIS A 621 2.02 -27.91 6.88
N GLN A 622 2.34 -26.98 7.78
CA GLN A 622 3.25 -25.85 7.56
C GLN A 622 4.60 -26.29 6.97
N VAL A 623 5.14 -27.42 7.44
CA VAL A 623 6.22 -28.14 6.76
C VAL A 623 5.62 -29.45 6.25
N LEU A 624 5.49 -29.59 4.94
CA LEU A 624 4.68 -30.65 4.33
C LEU A 624 5.11 -32.08 4.71
N THR A 625 6.40 -32.26 4.98
CA THR A 625 7.01 -33.54 5.35
C THR A 625 7.23 -33.71 6.85
N ASP A 626 6.69 -32.81 7.68
CA ASP A 626 6.79 -32.88 9.14
C ASP A 626 5.40 -32.68 9.80
N PRO A 627 4.71 -33.77 10.16
CA PRO A 627 3.39 -33.70 10.81
C PRO A 627 3.43 -33.13 12.23
N SER A 628 4.62 -32.88 12.81
CA SER A 628 4.74 -32.14 14.08
C SER A 628 4.57 -30.62 13.93
N SER A 629 4.60 -30.12 12.69
CA SER A 629 4.24 -28.73 12.39
C SER A 629 2.72 -28.54 12.35
N TYR A 630 2.24 -27.31 12.57
CA TYR A 630 0.81 -27.03 12.59
C TYR A 630 0.19 -27.16 11.18
N GLU A 631 -1.10 -27.46 11.08
CA GLU A 631 -1.80 -27.49 9.80
C GLU A 631 -2.14 -26.06 9.33
N GLU A 632 -1.76 -25.71 8.10
CA GLU A 632 -1.75 -24.34 7.62
C GLU A 632 -2.83 -24.12 6.55
N ALA A 633 -3.58 -23.02 6.69
CA ALA A 633 -4.79 -22.78 5.93
C ALA A 633 -4.51 -22.35 4.48
N SER A 634 -3.50 -21.51 4.24
CA SER A 634 -3.25 -20.96 2.90
C SER A 634 -2.75 -22.02 1.92
N CYS A 635 -1.84 -22.91 2.32
CA CYS A 635 -1.36 -24.00 1.47
C CYS A 635 -2.46 -25.03 1.22
N THR A 636 -3.29 -25.34 2.22
CA THR A 636 -4.45 -26.22 2.06
C THR A 636 -5.41 -25.68 1.01
N ALA A 637 -5.70 -24.38 1.04
CA ALA A 637 -6.55 -23.73 0.05
C ALA A 637 -5.93 -23.78 -1.36
N MET A 638 -4.62 -23.55 -1.51
CA MET A 638 -3.92 -23.64 -2.80
C MET A 638 -3.98 -25.05 -3.40
N PHE A 639 -3.75 -26.10 -2.60
CA PHE A 639 -3.85 -27.47 -3.08
C PHE A 639 -5.30 -27.83 -3.44
N THR A 640 -6.26 -27.40 -2.62
CA THR A 640 -7.70 -27.57 -2.91
C THR A 640 -8.09 -26.93 -4.23
N TYR A 641 -7.66 -25.69 -4.48
CA TYR A 641 -7.87 -24.98 -5.74
C TYR A 641 -7.29 -25.76 -6.91
N ALA A 642 -6.01 -26.13 -6.85
CA ALA A 642 -5.32 -26.78 -7.95
C ALA A 642 -5.87 -28.17 -8.27
N PHE A 643 -6.21 -28.96 -7.24
CA PHE A 643 -6.88 -30.25 -7.43
C PHE A 643 -8.25 -30.08 -8.06
N SER A 644 -9.02 -29.07 -7.63
CA SER A 644 -10.34 -28.82 -8.21
C SER A 644 -10.24 -28.44 -9.69
N LYS A 645 -9.32 -27.52 -10.01
CA LYS A 645 -9.01 -27.09 -11.38
C LYS A 645 -8.56 -28.26 -12.27
N GLY A 646 -7.72 -29.15 -11.76
CA GLY A 646 -7.26 -30.32 -12.51
C GLY A 646 -8.35 -31.38 -12.74
N VAL A 647 -9.28 -31.54 -11.80
CA VAL A 647 -10.47 -32.38 -11.99
C VAL A 647 -11.37 -31.77 -13.06
N LYS A 648 -11.63 -30.46 -12.99
CA LYS A 648 -12.48 -29.73 -13.95
C LYS A 648 -11.96 -29.83 -15.39
N ASN A 649 -10.65 -29.73 -15.57
CA ASN A 649 -10.00 -29.83 -16.87
C ASN A 649 -9.68 -31.27 -17.32
N GLY A 650 -10.03 -32.28 -16.53
CA GLY A 650 -9.80 -33.70 -16.88
C GLY A 650 -8.34 -34.15 -16.84
N TRP A 651 -7.43 -33.36 -16.27
CA TRP A 651 -5.98 -33.63 -16.26
C TRP A 651 -5.60 -34.93 -15.54
N TYR A 652 -6.40 -35.36 -14.57
CA TYR A 652 -6.15 -36.56 -13.78
C TYR A 652 -6.68 -37.87 -14.40
N GLY A 653 -7.42 -37.81 -15.51
CA GLY A 653 -8.00 -38.99 -16.15
C GLY A 653 -8.81 -39.86 -15.19
N GLU A 654 -8.51 -41.16 -15.16
CA GLU A 654 -9.21 -42.14 -14.31
C GLU A 654 -9.01 -41.89 -12.79
N GLU A 655 -7.95 -41.18 -12.39
CA GLU A 655 -7.68 -40.87 -10.99
C GLU A 655 -8.43 -39.64 -10.47
N ALA A 656 -9.23 -38.96 -11.31
CA ALA A 656 -9.88 -37.70 -10.96
C ALA A 656 -10.69 -37.76 -9.64
N PHE A 657 -11.30 -38.89 -9.32
CA PHE A 657 -12.05 -39.06 -8.07
C PHE A 657 -11.17 -38.92 -6.80
N LEU A 658 -9.90 -39.33 -6.87
CA LEU A 658 -8.96 -39.22 -5.73
C LEU A 658 -8.61 -37.77 -5.42
N TYR A 659 -8.46 -36.95 -6.46
CA TYR A 659 -8.13 -35.53 -6.31
C TYR A 659 -9.37 -34.71 -5.93
N ARG A 660 -10.54 -35.08 -6.45
CA ARG A 660 -11.83 -34.52 -5.99
C ARG A 660 -12.03 -34.77 -4.50
N GLU A 661 -11.87 -36.01 -4.04
CA GLU A 661 -12.00 -36.35 -2.61
C GLU A 661 -11.00 -35.57 -1.75
N ALA A 662 -9.76 -35.42 -2.21
CA ALA A 662 -8.73 -34.65 -1.49
C ALA A 662 -9.09 -33.16 -1.40
N ALA A 663 -9.62 -32.55 -2.47
CA ALA A 663 -10.08 -31.17 -2.48
C ALA A 663 -11.29 -30.95 -1.56
N GLU A 664 -12.29 -31.81 -1.64
CA GLU A 664 -13.49 -31.76 -0.79
C GLU A 664 -13.11 -31.90 0.70
N LYS A 665 -12.18 -32.80 1.05
CA LYS A 665 -11.63 -32.92 2.41
C LYS A 665 -10.83 -31.69 2.83
N GLY A 666 -10.03 -31.12 1.93
CA GLY A 666 -9.25 -29.90 2.18
C GLY A 666 -10.15 -28.74 2.59
N PHE A 667 -11.19 -28.48 1.80
CA PHE A 667 -12.12 -27.39 2.09
C PHE A 667 -12.98 -27.67 3.32
N LYS A 668 -13.39 -28.93 3.53
CA LYS A 668 -14.07 -29.33 4.77
C LYS A 668 -13.19 -28.99 5.99
N GLY A 669 -11.92 -29.40 5.98
CA GLY A 669 -10.97 -29.08 7.05
C GLY A 669 -10.81 -27.57 7.27
N LEU A 670 -10.79 -26.77 6.19
CA LEU A 670 -10.76 -25.31 6.29
C LEU A 670 -11.99 -24.78 7.04
N THR A 671 -13.20 -25.19 6.63
CA THR A 671 -14.43 -24.75 7.29
C THR A 671 -14.57 -25.26 8.73
N GLU A 672 -14.01 -26.44 9.03
CA GLU A 672 -14.14 -27.06 10.36
C GLU A 672 -13.17 -26.43 11.36
N TYR A 673 -11.92 -26.17 10.96
CA TYR A 673 -10.85 -25.81 11.89
C TYR A 673 -10.21 -24.43 11.68
N CYS A 674 -10.38 -23.82 10.50
CA CYS A 674 -9.68 -22.60 10.09
C CYS A 674 -10.61 -21.42 9.82
N ILE A 675 -11.92 -21.62 9.66
CA ILE A 675 -12.86 -20.53 9.40
C ILE A 675 -13.96 -20.52 10.45
N ASP A 676 -14.08 -19.40 11.17
CA ASP A 676 -15.18 -19.21 12.12
C ASP A 676 -16.47 -18.76 11.43
N LYS A 677 -17.60 -18.88 12.11
CA LYS A 677 -18.94 -18.47 11.66
C LYS A 677 -19.07 -16.97 11.31
N ASP A 678 -18.14 -16.13 11.78
CA ASP A 678 -18.10 -14.70 11.45
C ASP A 678 -17.27 -14.43 10.19
N GLY A 679 -16.75 -15.47 9.53
CA GLY A 679 -15.93 -15.41 8.32
C GLY A 679 -14.45 -15.13 8.57
N SER A 680 -13.97 -15.20 9.81
CA SER A 680 -12.55 -15.00 10.09
C SER A 680 -11.74 -16.22 9.66
N VAL A 681 -10.61 -15.98 8.99
CA VAL A 681 -9.69 -17.04 8.55
C VAL A 681 -8.50 -17.11 9.50
N TYR A 682 -8.33 -18.26 10.16
CA TYR A 682 -7.25 -18.62 11.07
C TYR A 682 -6.24 -19.54 10.38
N GLY A 683 -5.09 -19.78 11.02
CA GLY A 683 -4.11 -20.74 10.51
C GLY A 683 -3.34 -20.28 9.27
N VAL A 684 -3.46 -19.00 8.87
CA VAL A 684 -2.71 -18.41 7.76
C VAL A 684 -1.34 -17.95 8.26
N CYS A 685 -0.27 -18.60 7.82
CA CYS A 685 1.10 -18.28 8.21
C CYS A 685 1.47 -16.82 7.84
N LYS A 686 2.10 -16.05 8.73
CA LYS A 686 2.58 -14.67 8.43
C LYS A 686 3.69 -14.66 7.37
N GLY A 687 4.08 -13.49 6.89
CA GLY A 687 5.21 -13.32 5.96
C GLY A 687 6.50 -13.93 6.51
N SER A 688 7.28 -14.59 5.63
CA SER A 688 8.43 -15.40 6.01
C SER A 688 9.72 -14.91 5.36
N GLY A 689 10.82 -15.01 6.09
CA GLY A 689 12.15 -15.11 5.49
C GLY A 689 12.39 -16.55 5.02
N PHE A 690 13.64 -17.00 5.08
CA PHE A 690 13.97 -18.42 4.88
C PHE A 690 14.96 -18.92 5.93
N SER A 691 14.98 -20.23 6.11
CA SER A 691 15.93 -20.95 6.97
C SER A 691 16.28 -22.31 6.36
N PHE A 692 17.44 -22.83 6.73
CA PHE A 692 17.89 -24.20 6.46
C PHE A 692 17.37 -25.21 7.48
N THR A 693 16.53 -24.79 8.43
CA THR A 693 16.00 -25.62 9.51
C THR A 693 14.48 -25.65 9.50
N LYS A 694 13.89 -26.81 9.80
CA LYS A 694 12.42 -26.96 9.94
C LYS A 694 11.92 -26.22 11.18
N GLU A 695 12.76 -26.09 12.20
CA GLU A 695 12.49 -25.45 13.48
C GLU A 695 12.03 -24.00 13.29
N TYR A 696 12.66 -23.24 12.39
CA TYR A 696 12.22 -21.89 12.07
C TYR A 696 10.74 -21.86 11.62
N TYR A 697 10.39 -22.70 10.64
CA TYR A 697 9.03 -22.75 10.09
C TYR A 697 8.00 -23.31 11.08
N ARG A 698 8.41 -24.24 11.95
CA ARG A 698 7.56 -24.92 12.93
C ARG A 698 7.39 -24.13 14.24
N GLU A 699 8.41 -23.39 14.66
CA GLU A 699 8.54 -22.87 16.03
C GLU A 699 8.71 -21.35 16.11
N GLU A 700 8.92 -20.67 14.99
CA GLU A 700 9.10 -19.21 14.95
C GLU A 700 8.15 -18.52 13.96
N LEU A 701 7.78 -19.22 12.89
CA LEU A 701 6.90 -18.73 11.83
C LEU A 701 5.43 -19.15 12.05
N PHE A 702 4.72 -18.34 12.83
CA PHE A 702 3.33 -18.57 13.22
C PHE A 702 2.30 -17.91 12.31
N TRP A 703 1.05 -18.34 12.47
CA TRP A 703 -0.10 -17.80 11.77
C TRP A 703 -0.69 -16.54 12.41
N VAL A 704 -1.46 -15.80 11.61
CA VAL A 704 -2.20 -14.60 11.99
C VAL A 704 -3.64 -14.70 11.47
N VAL A 705 -4.61 -14.22 12.26
CA VAL A 705 -6.02 -14.20 11.86
C VAL A 705 -6.23 -13.14 10.77
N ASN A 706 -6.99 -13.47 9.74
CA ASN A 706 -7.35 -12.58 8.63
C ASN A 706 -6.14 -11.99 7.93
N ASP A 707 -5.08 -12.76 7.83
CA ASP A 707 -3.91 -12.38 7.06
C ASP A 707 -4.24 -12.45 5.55
N ASN A 708 -3.90 -11.38 4.83
CA ASN A 708 -4.24 -11.19 3.41
C ASN A 708 -3.65 -12.28 2.49
N HIS A 709 -2.61 -13.02 2.92
CA HIS A 709 -2.08 -14.13 2.12
C HIS A 709 -3.08 -15.28 1.99
N GLY A 710 -4.04 -15.41 2.91
CA GLY A 710 -4.95 -16.55 3.02
C GLY A 710 -6.38 -16.31 2.53
N ILE A 711 -6.92 -15.10 2.71
CA ILE A 711 -8.35 -14.82 2.49
C ILE A 711 -8.75 -15.06 1.03
N GLY A 712 -8.04 -14.43 0.09
CA GLY A 712 -8.32 -14.61 -1.33
C GLY A 712 -8.20 -16.04 -1.80
N ILE A 713 -7.21 -16.78 -1.29
CA ILE A 713 -6.96 -18.13 -1.76
C ILE A 713 -8.00 -19.13 -1.23
N VAL A 714 -8.51 -18.92 -0.01
CA VAL A 714 -9.66 -19.67 0.53
C VAL A 714 -10.90 -19.43 -0.34
N LEU A 715 -11.16 -18.17 -0.72
CA LEU A 715 -12.24 -17.83 -1.62
C LEU A 715 -12.08 -18.52 -2.98
N LEU A 716 -10.89 -18.44 -3.60
CA LEU A 716 -10.60 -19.11 -4.88
C LEU A 716 -10.82 -20.62 -4.79
N ALA A 717 -10.35 -21.27 -3.72
CA ALA A 717 -10.53 -22.70 -3.51
C ALA A 717 -12.01 -23.10 -3.44
N GLY A 718 -12.83 -22.33 -2.72
CA GLY A 718 -14.26 -22.60 -2.64
C GLY A 718 -14.99 -22.30 -3.95
N ASN A 719 -14.56 -21.30 -4.73
CA ASN A 719 -15.12 -21.05 -6.07
C ASN A 719 -14.87 -22.23 -7.03
N GLU A 720 -13.65 -22.80 -7.04
CA GLU A 720 -13.38 -23.97 -7.90
C GLU A 720 -14.19 -25.21 -7.46
N LEU A 721 -14.44 -25.37 -6.16
CA LEU A 721 -15.34 -26.43 -5.68
C LEU A 721 -16.79 -26.19 -6.08
N LEU A 722 -17.27 -24.95 -6.01
CA LEU A 722 -18.62 -24.58 -6.44
C LEU A 722 -18.82 -24.91 -7.94
N ASP A 723 -17.83 -24.61 -8.78
CA ASP A 723 -17.83 -24.98 -10.19
C ASP A 723 -17.92 -26.51 -10.39
N LEU A 724 -17.21 -27.29 -9.56
CA LEU A 724 -17.25 -28.75 -9.60
C LEU A 724 -18.56 -29.37 -9.12
N GLU A 725 -19.31 -28.68 -8.27
CA GLU A 725 -20.67 -29.05 -7.85
C GLU A 725 -21.68 -28.76 -8.96
N ASN A 726 -21.55 -27.61 -9.63
CA ASN A 726 -22.44 -27.17 -10.71
C ASN A 726 -22.21 -27.90 -12.05
N SER A 727 -21.06 -28.54 -12.22
CA SER A 727 -20.73 -29.33 -13.43
C SER A 727 -21.25 -30.78 -13.38
N ARG A 728 -22.03 -31.15 -12.35
CA ARG A 728 -22.75 -32.43 -12.24
C ARG A 728 -24.10 -32.36 -12.95
#